data_AF-A0AAU9XET1-F1
#
_entry.id   AF-A0AAU9XET1-F1
#
_cell.length_a   1.000
_cell.length_b   1.000
_cell.length_c   1.000
_cell.angle_alpha   90.00
_cell.angle_beta   90.00
_cell.angle_gamma   90.00
#
_symmetry.space_group_name_H-M   'P 1'
#
loop_
_entity.id
_entity.type
_entity.pdbx_description
1 polymer ?
#
loop_
_entity_poly.entity_id
_entity_poly.type
_entity_poly.pdbx_seq_one_letter_code
_entity_poly.pdbx_strand_id
1 'polypeptide(L)'
;LVFVSESSSQLCVHVVVLIFVVSSSAIEMSSWQRFWWWTPGQTWPANVKDVLKDAFGLCKPNNPYCFQRLPSWAEEDATELLAVDSDGTVYQWKFDSRNPTAHSVWQAFHDHQETPHGTIMNKQAWNPLVVEGNEVKATQDSFMYREQNGVKSLLLDDDNCDCLSTLSMGHGMCNAGHSTSYSKPNVFGVDKLYDPGCRGPSPSYGLSLYFRAAKKLTLEDFGGGWRAFWWWEKDLTWPQHVTDILGSPYGSCEEFHLYCFQRLPSWLKENDTELLALDSLGTVYKWSFNPKNTVAHAAWLAFHDHQDVQHKDVLDSSPWEPMALKGNAPSRTQDSLMYREQNGVKSLLLDDDNCDCHSSLSLGHGMCLADHSTSYGKPNVYGVDALYDNGCHGPVPNVGLTLYFRAKRPDLYDFGGRWRAFWWWNAGVNWSACAPKNQNIDVLEDPYGSCSGGAPFCFQRLPAWLEEDSTEILAKDSKRNVYTWSFNASNPTAQAAWRAFHSHKETAAGKVLNQSPWNPNVLQGKSPIADQDSFTYRGTNGVKSLLLDDDNCDCLSTIQLGATVCSNQFDPNGRGVDLLYDPTCSLPNPHNGLSLFFRVPKQKLTLEGFGQKWTAFWWWPKDGIWPKDVTDVLEKPHGACKDTDIYCFGRLPTDAKEDRTKLLAIDTEGNVYLWKFSSANPTAHAVWSALHDHEETPFNKIQNNKAWNPKLLKGTAPKASQDSFMYRAQGGVKSFLLDDDNCDCLSTLSMGHGMCSDGFSTSYGPVNRYGVDALYDNYCNTPRPNVGLALYFSVSEEVVHSLSSCKHGGNWLAFWWWTADATWPADEEDVLAYPFGNCNPYGEYCFGRIPSWAREDSTEMLAIDSQGNEYLWKFDYHNAVAHAAWLAFHDHVTTPAGKVVNNVDSWDPVVLQGKTPVAKQDSFMYREQHGVKSILMDDDNCDCKTTLNIGHGMCLAGHSTSYGPANQFGVDALYDPGCNVPRPEVGLTLYFRAK
;
A
#
# COMPACT_ATOMS: atom_id res chain seq x y z
N LEU A 1 6.42 -74.01 -22.29
CA LEU A 1 6.48 -74.20 -20.82
C LEU A 1 6.55 -72.80 -20.23
N VAL A 2 5.52 -72.32 -19.51
CA VAL A 2 5.10 -72.67 -18.13
C VAL A 2 5.93 -71.91 -17.09
N PHE A 3 5.20 -71.14 -16.26
CA PHE A 3 5.39 -70.61 -14.88
C PHE A 3 6.67 -71.00 -14.08
N VAL A 4 7.11 -70.28 -13.04
CA VAL A 4 6.34 -69.61 -11.94
C VAL A 4 7.03 -68.32 -11.44
N SER A 5 6.30 -67.52 -10.64
CA SER A 5 6.77 -66.43 -9.75
C SER A 5 7.52 -66.98 -8.50
N GLU A 6 7.89 -66.28 -7.41
CA GLU A 6 7.64 -64.94 -6.81
C GLU A 6 8.79 -64.68 -5.75
N SER A 7 8.93 -63.63 -4.93
CA SER A 7 8.17 -62.40 -4.56
C SER A 7 9.14 -61.37 -3.92
N SER A 8 8.65 -60.15 -3.59
CA SER A 8 9.11 -59.25 -2.50
C SER A 8 10.55 -58.66 -2.58
N SER A 9 10.82 -57.36 -2.37
CA SER A 9 10.23 -56.43 -1.39
C SER A 9 10.51 -54.94 -1.72
N GLN A 10 10.01 -54.02 -0.88
CA GLN A 10 9.80 -52.59 -1.13
C GLN A 10 11.08 -51.71 -1.06
N LEU A 11 11.10 -50.59 -1.80
CA LEU A 11 10.82 -49.27 -1.21
C LEU A 11 10.35 -48.26 -2.28
N CYS A 12 9.50 -47.31 -1.91
CA CYS A 12 8.89 -46.34 -2.83
C CYS A 12 9.73 -45.07 -2.98
N VAL A 13 9.93 -44.61 -4.22
CA VAL A 13 10.29 -43.21 -4.52
C VAL A 13 9.07 -42.56 -5.18
N HIS A 14 8.49 -41.53 -4.56
CA HIS A 14 7.43 -40.75 -5.18
C HIS A 14 8.01 -39.81 -6.24
N VAL A 15 8.11 -40.31 -7.47
CA VAL A 15 8.37 -39.48 -8.65
C VAL A 15 7.15 -38.59 -8.89
N VAL A 16 7.32 -37.27 -8.78
CA VAL A 16 6.32 -36.31 -9.22
C VAL A 16 6.32 -36.29 -10.75
N VAL A 17 5.36 -36.99 -11.35
CA VAL A 17 5.19 -37.04 -12.81
C VAL A 17 4.43 -35.80 -13.26
N LEU A 18 5.13 -34.82 -13.86
CA LEU A 18 4.45 -33.83 -14.70
C LEU A 18 3.92 -34.52 -15.96
N ILE A 19 2.61 -34.78 -15.99
CA ILE A 19 1.92 -35.21 -17.21
C ILE A 19 1.48 -33.97 -17.97
N PHE A 20 2.18 -33.64 -19.06
CA PHE A 20 1.62 -32.74 -20.08
C PHE A 20 0.53 -33.50 -20.86
N VAL A 21 -0.74 -33.18 -20.59
CA VAL A 21 -1.86 -33.55 -21.46
C VAL A 21 -2.22 -32.34 -22.33
N VAL A 22 -2.36 -32.55 -23.64
CA VAL A 22 -2.81 -31.52 -24.58
C VAL A 22 -4.17 -31.92 -25.14
N SER A 23 -5.23 -31.34 -24.57
CA SER A 23 -6.57 -31.34 -25.15
C SER A 23 -7.35 -30.09 -24.72
N SER A 24 -7.83 -29.35 -25.71
CA SER A 24 -8.95 -28.39 -25.72
C SER A 24 -9.58 -27.91 -24.39
N SER A 25 -9.77 -26.59 -24.29
CA SER A 25 -10.59 -25.89 -23.28
C SER A 25 -9.96 -25.69 -21.90
N ALA A 26 -8.75 -25.12 -21.87
CA ALA A 26 -8.20 -24.56 -20.63
C ALA A 26 -9.07 -23.39 -20.13
N ILE A 27 -9.72 -23.57 -18.97
CA ILE A 27 -10.44 -22.51 -18.27
C ILE A 27 -9.43 -21.48 -17.78
N GLU A 28 -9.64 -20.19 -18.08
CA GLU A 28 -8.87 -19.11 -17.46
C GLU A 28 -9.24 -18.94 -15.99
N MET A 29 -8.62 -19.74 -15.11
CA MET A 29 -8.74 -19.64 -13.65
C MET A 29 -8.25 -18.29 -13.10
N SER A 30 -7.46 -17.54 -13.89
CA SER A 30 -7.16 -16.11 -13.71
C SER A 30 -8.40 -15.23 -13.48
N SER A 31 -9.56 -15.64 -14.02
CA SER A 31 -10.83 -14.91 -13.91
C SER A 31 -11.75 -15.36 -12.76
N TRP A 32 -11.38 -16.40 -12.00
CA TRP A 32 -12.23 -17.04 -10.99
C TRP A 32 -11.63 -16.96 -9.58
N GLN A 33 -12.39 -16.46 -8.61
CA GLN A 33 -11.93 -16.30 -7.22
C GLN A 33 -12.48 -17.43 -6.33
N ARG A 34 -11.60 -18.22 -5.71
CA ARG A 34 -12.00 -19.28 -4.77
C ARG A 34 -12.51 -18.66 -3.47
N PHE A 35 -13.74 -18.97 -3.07
CA PHE A 35 -14.33 -18.46 -1.81
C PHE A 35 -14.61 -19.57 -0.80
N TRP A 36 -14.91 -20.79 -1.24
CA TRP A 36 -15.28 -21.91 -0.37
C TRP A 36 -14.45 -23.15 -0.73
N TRP A 37 -14.01 -23.95 0.25
CA TRP A 37 -13.40 -25.26 -0.03
C TRP A 37 -13.41 -26.23 1.16
N TRP A 38 -13.34 -27.52 0.83
CA TRP A 38 -13.11 -28.63 1.75
C TRP A 38 -12.08 -29.58 1.13
N THR A 39 -10.97 -29.84 1.84
CA THR A 39 -9.91 -30.76 1.38
C THR A 39 -10.30 -32.21 1.72
N PRO A 40 -10.02 -33.19 0.85
CA PRO A 40 -10.23 -34.61 1.16
C PRO A 40 -9.47 -35.08 2.41
N GLY A 41 -10.07 -36.04 3.13
CA GLY A 41 -9.46 -36.75 4.26
C GLY A 41 -9.44 -35.96 5.59
N GLN A 42 -10.02 -34.78 5.64
CA GLN A 42 -10.03 -33.93 6.83
C GLN A 42 -11.09 -34.39 7.86
N THR A 43 -10.86 -34.07 9.14
CA THR A 43 -11.84 -34.30 10.21
C THR A 43 -12.71 -33.06 10.38
N TRP A 44 -14.03 -33.22 10.54
CA TRP A 44 -14.93 -32.07 10.67
C TRP A 44 -14.59 -31.22 11.91
N PRO A 45 -14.44 -29.89 11.78
CA PRO A 45 -14.07 -29.04 12.91
C PRO A 45 -15.18 -28.99 13.96
N ALA A 46 -14.88 -29.34 15.21
CA ALA A 46 -15.88 -29.44 16.28
C ALA A 46 -16.63 -28.13 16.57
N ASN A 47 -16.00 -26.99 16.29
CA ASN A 47 -16.54 -25.63 16.44
C ASN A 47 -17.24 -25.08 15.19
N VAL A 48 -17.24 -25.81 14.07
CA VAL A 48 -18.04 -25.46 12.89
C VAL A 48 -19.44 -26.04 13.05
N LYS A 49 -20.44 -25.16 12.95
CA LYS A 49 -21.88 -25.47 13.04
C LYS A 49 -22.67 -25.00 11.82
N ASP A 50 -21.97 -24.58 10.77
CA ASP A 50 -22.57 -23.96 9.59
C ASP A 50 -21.56 -23.98 8.43
N VAL A 51 -21.98 -24.46 7.25
CA VAL A 51 -21.14 -24.52 6.05
C VAL A 51 -20.98 -23.18 5.32
N LEU A 52 -21.77 -22.17 5.69
CA LEU A 52 -21.69 -20.79 5.18
C LEU A 52 -21.47 -19.78 6.31
N LYS A 53 -20.78 -20.21 7.37
CA LYS A 53 -20.56 -19.44 8.61
C LYS A 53 -19.89 -18.08 8.38
N ASP A 54 -18.79 -18.06 7.64
CA ASP A 54 -17.82 -16.97 7.67
C ASP A 54 -18.04 -15.96 6.52
N ALA A 55 -17.70 -14.69 6.77
CA ALA A 55 -17.72 -13.66 5.72
C ALA A 55 -16.51 -13.83 4.77
N PHE A 56 -16.67 -13.41 3.51
CA PHE A 56 -15.63 -13.45 2.49
C PHE A 56 -14.31 -12.79 2.95
N GLY A 57 -13.17 -13.38 2.58
CA GLY A 57 -11.82 -12.80 2.82
C GLY A 57 -11.15 -13.17 4.14
N LEU A 58 -11.88 -13.71 5.13
CA LEU A 58 -11.32 -14.22 6.40
C LEU A 58 -10.46 -15.51 6.30
N CYS A 59 -10.46 -16.22 5.17
CA CYS A 59 -9.77 -17.50 4.99
C CYS A 59 -8.34 -17.33 4.47
N LYS A 60 -7.39 -18.06 5.07
CA LYS A 60 -6.01 -18.14 4.57
C LYS A 60 -5.92 -19.21 3.48
N PRO A 61 -5.25 -18.97 2.32
CA PRO A 61 -5.26 -19.90 1.18
C PRO A 61 -4.82 -21.35 1.49
N ASN A 62 -3.96 -21.52 2.50
CA ASN A 62 -3.38 -22.79 2.92
C ASN A 62 -4.22 -23.53 3.99
N ASN A 63 -5.37 -23.00 4.41
CA ASN A 63 -6.24 -23.70 5.35
C ASN A 63 -6.82 -24.99 4.71
N PRO A 64 -6.99 -26.09 5.47
CA PRO A 64 -7.56 -27.33 4.94
C PRO A 64 -9.05 -27.21 4.56
N TYR A 65 -9.73 -26.16 4.99
CA TYR A 65 -11.11 -25.84 4.61
C TYR A 65 -11.36 -24.33 4.69
N CYS A 66 -12.42 -23.87 4.06
CA CYS A 66 -12.96 -22.52 4.14
C CYS A 66 -14.47 -22.55 3.90
N PHE A 67 -15.25 -22.00 4.83
CA PHE A 67 -16.71 -22.07 4.86
C PHE A 67 -17.34 -20.69 4.78
N GLN A 68 -17.04 -19.99 3.68
CA GLN A 68 -17.44 -18.60 3.46
C GLN A 68 -18.65 -18.42 2.55
N ARG A 69 -19.31 -17.29 2.76
CA ARG A 69 -20.24 -16.67 1.83
C ARG A 69 -19.53 -15.94 0.69
N LEU A 70 -20.29 -15.63 -0.35
CA LEU A 70 -19.90 -14.70 -1.41
C LEU A 70 -19.60 -13.30 -0.84
N PRO A 71 -18.84 -12.46 -1.55
CA PRO A 71 -18.57 -11.10 -1.09
C PRO A 71 -19.83 -10.23 -1.10
N SER A 72 -20.00 -9.38 -0.08
CA SER A 72 -21.14 -8.45 0.07
C SER A 72 -21.18 -7.29 -0.94
N TRP A 73 -20.46 -7.42 -2.06
CA TRP A 73 -20.42 -6.48 -3.19
C TRP A 73 -20.80 -7.16 -4.51
N ALA A 74 -21.02 -8.48 -4.50
CA ALA A 74 -21.43 -9.22 -5.68
C ALA A 74 -22.92 -8.98 -5.96
N GLU A 75 -23.25 -8.80 -7.23
CA GLU A 75 -24.63 -8.57 -7.70
C GLU A 75 -25.16 -9.86 -8.33
N GLU A 76 -26.39 -10.27 -8.01
CA GLU A 76 -26.92 -11.60 -8.31
C GLU A 76 -26.89 -11.94 -9.82
N ASP A 77 -27.65 -11.21 -10.64
CA ASP A 77 -27.75 -11.42 -12.09
C ASP A 77 -26.41 -11.19 -12.85
N ALA A 78 -25.38 -10.70 -12.16
CA ALA A 78 -24.04 -10.44 -12.68
C ALA A 78 -22.95 -11.38 -12.12
N THR A 79 -23.34 -12.40 -11.35
CA THR A 79 -22.43 -13.38 -10.73
C THR A 79 -22.62 -14.79 -11.28
N GLU A 80 -21.50 -15.49 -11.45
CA GLU A 80 -21.44 -16.91 -11.83
C GLU A 80 -20.70 -17.70 -10.76
N LEU A 81 -21.10 -18.96 -10.59
CA LEU A 81 -20.58 -19.95 -9.64
C LEU A 81 -19.90 -21.08 -10.42
N LEU A 82 -18.72 -21.50 -9.98
CA LEU A 82 -17.98 -22.64 -10.53
C LEU A 82 -17.62 -23.58 -9.38
N ALA A 83 -17.96 -24.86 -9.50
CA ALA A 83 -17.62 -25.88 -8.52
C ALA A 83 -16.65 -26.90 -9.13
N VAL A 84 -15.68 -27.35 -8.33
CA VAL A 84 -14.67 -28.36 -8.70
C VAL A 84 -14.57 -29.39 -7.58
N ASP A 85 -14.75 -30.68 -7.86
CA ASP A 85 -14.59 -31.75 -6.87
C ASP A 85 -13.25 -32.52 -6.97
N SER A 86 -13.02 -33.39 -5.98
CA SER A 86 -11.82 -34.23 -5.88
C SER A 86 -11.69 -35.31 -6.96
N ASP A 87 -12.70 -35.53 -7.78
CA ASP A 87 -12.66 -36.47 -8.91
C ASP A 87 -12.35 -35.74 -10.24
N GLY A 88 -12.28 -34.40 -10.22
CA GLY A 88 -12.07 -33.56 -11.40
C GLY A 88 -13.35 -33.19 -12.15
N THR A 89 -14.53 -33.37 -11.53
CA THR A 89 -15.78 -32.86 -12.11
C THR A 89 -15.80 -31.33 -11.97
N VAL A 90 -16.22 -30.62 -13.01
CA VAL A 90 -16.31 -29.15 -13.03
C VAL A 90 -17.66 -28.69 -13.57
N TYR A 91 -18.46 -28.05 -12.72
CA TYR A 91 -19.80 -27.54 -13.03
C TYR A 91 -19.86 -26.02 -12.86
N GLN A 92 -20.57 -25.34 -13.77
CA GLN A 92 -20.76 -23.89 -13.75
C GLN A 92 -22.24 -23.52 -13.75
N TRP A 93 -22.62 -22.57 -12.91
CA TRP A 93 -23.94 -21.94 -12.89
C TRP A 93 -23.81 -20.43 -13.10
N LYS A 94 -24.90 -19.82 -13.57
CA LYS A 94 -25.11 -18.37 -13.47
C LYS A 94 -26.30 -18.11 -12.54
N PHE A 95 -26.18 -17.15 -11.63
CA PHE A 95 -27.30 -16.72 -10.80
C PHE A 95 -28.33 -15.90 -11.60
N ASP A 96 -29.59 -16.02 -11.22
CA ASP A 96 -30.75 -15.44 -11.90
C ASP A 96 -31.84 -15.18 -10.85
N SER A 97 -32.04 -13.92 -10.48
CA SER A 97 -33.01 -13.45 -9.50
C SER A 97 -34.48 -13.79 -9.84
N ARG A 98 -34.74 -14.25 -11.07
CA ARG A 98 -36.06 -14.67 -11.55
C ARG A 98 -36.28 -16.18 -11.45
N ASN A 99 -35.22 -16.95 -11.25
CA ASN A 99 -35.29 -18.39 -11.03
C ASN A 99 -35.33 -18.65 -9.50
N PRO A 100 -36.46 -19.11 -8.93
CA PRO A 100 -36.61 -19.23 -7.47
C PRO A 100 -35.60 -20.18 -6.83
N THR A 101 -35.10 -21.17 -7.58
CA THR A 101 -34.06 -22.10 -7.10
C THR A 101 -32.71 -21.38 -7.03
N ALA A 102 -32.31 -20.70 -8.11
CA ALA A 102 -31.08 -19.90 -8.16
C ALA A 102 -31.07 -18.79 -7.09
N HIS A 103 -32.19 -18.09 -6.94
CA HIS A 103 -32.35 -16.99 -5.99
C HIS A 103 -32.26 -17.45 -4.53
N SER A 104 -32.82 -18.62 -4.21
CA SER A 104 -32.70 -19.17 -2.84
C SER A 104 -31.28 -19.65 -2.54
N VAL A 105 -30.58 -20.19 -3.56
CA VAL A 105 -29.15 -20.53 -3.47
C VAL A 105 -28.30 -19.25 -3.29
N TRP A 106 -28.63 -18.16 -4.00
CA TRP A 106 -28.01 -16.85 -3.80
C TRP A 106 -28.23 -16.31 -2.39
N GLN A 107 -29.47 -16.28 -1.91
CA GLN A 107 -29.82 -15.81 -0.56
C GLN A 107 -29.10 -16.61 0.55
N ALA A 108 -28.85 -17.90 0.35
CA ALA A 108 -28.00 -18.68 1.25
C ALA A 108 -26.52 -18.27 1.14
N PHE A 109 -25.95 -18.26 -0.08
CA PHE A 109 -24.53 -17.98 -0.32
C PHE A 109 -24.12 -16.52 -0.06
N HIS A 110 -25.01 -15.54 -0.17
CA HIS A 110 -24.72 -14.11 0.02
C HIS A 110 -25.31 -13.58 1.33
N ASP A 111 -26.65 -13.62 1.44
CA ASP A 111 -27.39 -12.99 2.55
C ASP A 111 -27.46 -13.85 3.83
N HIS A 112 -26.92 -15.08 3.81
CA HIS A 112 -26.94 -16.04 4.92
C HIS A 112 -28.34 -16.56 5.32
N GLN A 113 -29.35 -16.44 4.43
CA GLN A 113 -30.74 -16.78 4.72
C GLN A 113 -31.00 -18.30 4.65
N GLU A 114 -31.66 -18.86 5.67
CA GLU A 114 -32.04 -20.28 5.68
C GLU A 114 -33.17 -20.60 4.69
N THR A 115 -33.05 -21.73 4.00
CA THR A 115 -34.12 -22.33 3.19
C THR A 115 -34.57 -23.66 3.82
N PRO A 116 -35.73 -23.69 4.49
CA PRO A 116 -36.31 -24.92 5.03
C PRO A 116 -36.72 -25.93 3.95
N HIS A 117 -36.81 -27.20 4.37
CA HIS A 117 -37.38 -28.30 3.58
C HIS A 117 -38.76 -27.94 3.01
N GLY A 118 -38.97 -28.21 1.71
CA GLY A 118 -40.24 -28.02 1.01
C GLY A 118 -40.50 -26.59 0.55
N THR A 119 -39.69 -25.60 0.98
CA THR A 119 -39.77 -24.23 0.47
C THR A 119 -39.37 -24.19 -1.01
N ILE A 120 -38.18 -24.72 -1.33
CA ILE A 120 -37.71 -24.94 -2.70
C ILE A 120 -37.60 -26.44 -2.93
N MET A 121 -38.67 -27.00 -3.50
CA MET A 121 -38.79 -28.39 -3.87
C MET A 121 -39.66 -28.45 -5.12
N ASN A 122 -39.15 -29.10 -6.18
CA ASN A 122 -39.78 -29.24 -7.49
C ASN A 122 -40.23 -27.88 -8.05
N LYS A 123 -39.28 -26.92 -8.14
CA LYS A 123 -39.53 -25.54 -8.58
C LYS A 123 -39.16 -25.32 -10.05
N GLN A 124 -38.11 -24.53 -10.30
CA GLN A 124 -37.60 -24.25 -11.63
C GLN A 124 -36.19 -24.81 -11.72
N ALA A 125 -35.88 -25.50 -12.81
CA ALA A 125 -34.57 -26.08 -13.03
C ALA A 125 -33.48 -24.99 -13.04
N TRP A 126 -32.40 -25.26 -12.29
CA TRP A 126 -31.16 -24.50 -12.26
C TRP A 126 -29.99 -25.48 -12.42
N ASN A 127 -30.06 -26.26 -13.49
CA ASN A 127 -29.02 -27.23 -13.85
C ASN A 127 -27.71 -26.52 -14.20
N PRO A 128 -26.54 -27.07 -13.81
CA PRO A 128 -25.25 -26.54 -14.25
C PRO A 128 -25.03 -26.73 -15.75
N LEU A 129 -24.21 -25.83 -16.32
CA LEU A 129 -23.37 -26.14 -17.46
C LEU A 129 -22.25 -27.09 -17.02
N VAL A 130 -22.15 -28.25 -17.66
CA VAL A 130 -21.02 -29.16 -17.50
C VAL A 130 -19.81 -28.57 -18.22
N VAL A 131 -18.70 -28.37 -17.51
CA VAL A 131 -17.43 -27.91 -18.09
C VAL A 131 -16.44 -29.08 -18.19
N GLU A 132 -16.40 -29.94 -17.17
CA GLU A 132 -15.65 -31.20 -17.18
C GLU A 132 -16.41 -32.27 -16.35
N GLY A 133 -16.30 -33.55 -16.73
CA GLY A 133 -17.02 -34.66 -16.08
C GLY A 133 -18.25 -35.15 -16.87
N ASN A 134 -19.31 -35.53 -16.17
CA ASN A 134 -20.52 -36.14 -16.73
C ASN A 134 -21.75 -35.20 -16.62
N GLU A 135 -22.76 -35.42 -17.46
CA GLU A 135 -24.07 -34.76 -17.34
C GLU A 135 -24.79 -35.11 -16.03
N VAL A 136 -25.51 -34.13 -15.48
CA VAL A 136 -26.30 -34.30 -14.26
C VAL A 136 -27.40 -35.32 -14.46
N LYS A 137 -27.58 -36.23 -13.49
CA LYS A 137 -28.54 -37.35 -13.60
C LYS A 137 -29.98 -36.98 -13.29
N ALA A 138 -30.20 -35.86 -12.60
CA ALA A 138 -31.51 -35.38 -12.17
C ALA A 138 -31.60 -33.85 -12.29
N THR A 139 -32.82 -33.32 -12.35
CA THR A 139 -33.08 -31.89 -12.49
C THR A 139 -32.79 -31.17 -11.17
N GLN A 140 -31.94 -30.14 -11.20
CA GLN A 140 -31.60 -29.38 -10.00
C GLN A 140 -32.62 -28.26 -9.80
N ASP A 141 -33.79 -28.58 -9.24
CA ASP A 141 -34.91 -27.65 -9.01
C ASP A 141 -35.39 -27.58 -7.55
N SER A 142 -34.63 -28.23 -6.66
CA SER A 142 -34.92 -28.39 -5.24
C SER A 142 -33.68 -27.96 -4.43
N PHE A 143 -33.90 -27.20 -3.35
CA PHE A 143 -32.83 -26.61 -2.54
C PHE A 143 -33.18 -26.56 -1.05
N MET A 144 -32.20 -26.83 -0.19
CA MET A 144 -32.26 -26.62 1.25
C MET A 144 -30.96 -26.02 1.77
N TYR A 145 -31.08 -25.10 2.72
CA TYR A 145 -29.98 -24.68 3.59
C TYR A 145 -30.53 -24.45 5.00
N ARG A 146 -30.30 -25.41 5.89
CA ARG A 146 -30.94 -25.50 7.22
C ARG A 146 -30.08 -26.29 8.20
N GLU A 147 -30.34 -26.17 9.50
CA GLU A 147 -29.71 -27.10 10.45
C GLU A 147 -30.18 -28.55 10.20
N GLN A 148 -29.20 -29.44 10.09
CA GLN A 148 -29.39 -30.88 10.15
C GLN A 148 -28.31 -31.45 11.09
N ASN A 149 -28.75 -32.21 12.10
CA ASN A 149 -27.86 -32.93 13.02
C ASN A 149 -26.77 -32.04 13.70
N GLY A 150 -27.11 -30.79 14.04
CA GLY A 150 -26.21 -29.84 14.70
C GLY A 150 -25.21 -29.12 13.78
N VAL A 151 -25.43 -29.13 12.46
CA VAL A 151 -24.69 -28.31 11.47
C VAL A 151 -25.68 -27.75 10.44
N LYS A 152 -25.67 -26.42 10.19
CA LYS A 152 -26.35 -25.86 9.00
C LYS A 152 -25.67 -26.38 7.75
N SER A 153 -26.42 -27.16 6.99
CA SER A 153 -25.97 -27.95 5.85
C SER A 153 -26.74 -27.51 4.61
N LEU A 154 -26.15 -27.67 3.43
CA LEU A 154 -26.67 -27.19 2.16
C LEU A 154 -26.83 -28.35 1.17
N LEU A 155 -27.96 -28.39 0.46
CA LEU A 155 -28.28 -29.39 -0.56
C LEU A 155 -28.97 -28.73 -1.76
N LEU A 156 -28.47 -29.00 -2.97
CA LEU A 156 -29.08 -28.69 -4.27
C LEU A 156 -29.31 -30.02 -5.02
N ASP A 157 -30.56 -30.34 -5.27
CA ASP A 157 -31.05 -31.67 -5.70
C ASP A 157 -32.36 -31.60 -6.52
N ASP A 158 -33.01 -32.76 -6.72
CA ASP A 158 -34.27 -32.91 -7.45
C ASP A 158 -35.53 -33.10 -6.57
N ASP A 159 -35.42 -33.55 -5.31
CA ASP A 159 -36.59 -33.78 -4.44
C ASP A 159 -36.46 -33.42 -2.94
N ASN A 160 -35.44 -32.65 -2.55
CA ASN A 160 -35.03 -32.44 -1.14
C ASN A 160 -34.60 -33.74 -0.41
N CYS A 161 -34.01 -34.71 -1.11
CA CYS A 161 -33.37 -35.89 -0.52
C CYS A 161 -32.02 -36.21 -1.17
N ASP A 162 -30.95 -36.30 -0.36
CA ASP A 162 -29.57 -36.72 -0.70
C ASP A 162 -29.52 -37.89 -1.71
N CYS A 163 -29.60 -37.63 -3.01
CA CYS A 163 -29.34 -38.59 -4.08
C CYS A 163 -29.25 -37.79 -5.38
N LEU A 164 -28.27 -38.08 -6.26
CA LEU A 164 -28.12 -37.39 -7.55
C LEU A 164 -27.97 -35.85 -7.46
N SER A 165 -27.68 -35.32 -6.26
CA SER A 165 -27.45 -33.91 -5.98
C SER A 165 -26.20 -33.38 -6.68
N THR A 166 -26.20 -32.10 -7.04
CA THR A 166 -25.01 -31.44 -7.61
C THR A 166 -24.20 -30.63 -6.60
N LEU A 167 -24.78 -30.26 -5.45
CA LEU A 167 -24.05 -29.72 -4.30
C LEU A 167 -24.68 -30.28 -3.01
N SER A 168 -23.92 -31.06 -2.23
CA SER A 168 -24.30 -31.45 -0.87
C SER A 168 -23.13 -31.22 0.09
N MET A 169 -23.33 -30.40 1.13
CA MET A 169 -22.27 -29.88 2.01
C MET A 169 -22.74 -29.84 3.47
N GLY A 170 -21.96 -30.44 4.38
CA GLY A 170 -22.27 -30.51 5.81
C GLY A 170 -22.69 -31.92 6.23
N HIS A 171 -23.84 -32.05 6.90
CA HIS A 171 -24.52 -33.33 7.13
C HIS A 171 -25.55 -33.60 6.03
N GLY A 172 -25.73 -34.87 5.70
CA GLY A 172 -26.68 -35.29 4.68
C GLY A 172 -28.14 -35.04 5.04
N MET A 173 -28.94 -34.56 4.08
CA MET A 173 -30.34 -34.16 4.30
C MET A 173 -31.32 -35.00 3.48
N CYS A 174 -32.47 -35.33 4.06
CA CYS A 174 -33.58 -35.90 3.31
C CYS A 174 -34.94 -35.58 3.94
N ASN A 175 -35.82 -34.98 3.15
CA ASN A 175 -37.06 -34.38 3.61
C ASN A 175 -36.76 -33.46 4.83
N ALA A 176 -37.57 -33.53 5.89
CA ALA A 176 -37.33 -32.84 7.16
C ALA A 176 -36.27 -33.52 8.08
N GLY A 177 -35.51 -34.49 7.57
CA GLY A 177 -34.55 -35.30 8.34
C GLY A 177 -33.32 -35.73 7.53
N HIS A 178 -32.99 -37.03 7.60
CA HIS A 178 -31.81 -37.67 7.01
C HIS A 178 -32.14 -39.11 6.59
N SER A 179 -31.58 -39.59 5.48
CA SER A 179 -31.79 -40.95 4.95
C SER A 179 -30.54 -41.81 5.13
N THR A 180 -30.64 -42.84 5.99
CA THR A 180 -29.58 -43.85 6.18
C THR A 180 -29.31 -44.72 4.95
N SER A 181 -30.16 -44.65 3.92
CA SER A 181 -29.95 -45.31 2.63
C SER A 181 -28.91 -44.59 1.77
N TYR A 182 -28.70 -43.29 1.99
CA TYR A 182 -27.91 -42.44 1.10
C TYR A 182 -26.71 -41.79 1.79
N SER A 183 -26.85 -41.35 3.04
CA SER A 183 -25.75 -40.78 3.82
C SER A 183 -25.68 -41.41 5.22
N LYS A 184 -24.53 -41.28 5.89
CA LYS A 184 -24.33 -41.89 7.22
C LYS A 184 -24.71 -40.94 8.37
N PRO A 185 -25.34 -41.43 9.45
CA PRO A 185 -25.59 -40.60 10.62
C PRO A 185 -24.27 -40.14 11.24
N ASN A 186 -24.19 -38.86 11.62
CA ASN A 186 -23.01 -38.22 12.22
C ASN A 186 -21.73 -38.19 11.33
N VAL A 187 -21.85 -38.34 10.01
CA VAL A 187 -20.72 -38.19 9.07
C VAL A 187 -20.88 -36.87 8.31
N PHE A 188 -19.90 -35.98 8.45
CA PHE A 188 -19.92 -34.64 7.86
C PHE A 188 -18.80 -34.49 6.82
N GLY A 189 -19.03 -33.68 5.79
CA GLY A 189 -18.07 -33.43 4.71
C GLY A 189 -18.76 -32.80 3.51
N VAL A 190 -18.46 -33.31 2.31
CA VAL A 190 -19.11 -32.94 1.04
C VAL A 190 -19.43 -34.20 0.25
N ASP A 191 -20.46 -34.16 -0.61
CA ASP A 191 -20.60 -35.16 -1.66
C ASP A 191 -19.84 -34.70 -2.94
N LYS A 192 -19.77 -35.55 -3.94
CA LYS A 192 -19.25 -35.23 -5.28
C LYS A 192 -20.28 -34.45 -6.09
N LEU A 193 -19.84 -33.69 -7.08
CA LEU A 193 -20.75 -33.01 -8.02
C LEU A 193 -21.53 -34.02 -8.86
N TYR A 194 -20.93 -35.18 -9.12
CA TYR A 194 -21.56 -36.31 -9.80
C TYR A 194 -21.44 -37.58 -8.96
N ASP A 195 -22.37 -37.81 -8.02
CA ASP A 195 -22.52 -39.13 -7.39
C ASP A 195 -23.71 -39.96 -7.95
N PRO A 196 -23.47 -40.82 -8.96
CA PRO A 196 -24.48 -41.75 -9.47
C PRO A 196 -24.78 -42.92 -8.52
N GLY A 197 -24.12 -43.01 -7.36
CA GLY A 197 -24.26 -44.05 -6.34
C GLY A 197 -24.95 -43.60 -5.05
N CYS A 198 -25.31 -42.32 -4.92
CA CYS A 198 -25.99 -41.72 -3.75
C CYS A 198 -25.36 -42.13 -2.40
N ARG A 199 -24.11 -41.69 -2.17
CA ARG A 199 -23.29 -41.99 -0.98
C ARG A 199 -23.18 -40.80 -0.02
N GLY A 200 -23.57 -39.60 -0.46
CA GLY A 200 -23.78 -38.42 0.36
C GLY A 200 -22.51 -37.81 0.96
N PRO A 201 -22.67 -36.78 1.82
CA PRO A 201 -21.55 -36.08 2.43
C PRO A 201 -20.56 -36.99 3.16
N SER A 202 -19.28 -36.85 2.78
CA SER A 202 -18.19 -37.70 3.25
C SER A 202 -16.92 -36.87 3.49
N PRO A 203 -16.16 -37.11 4.57
CA PRO A 203 -14.87 -36.46 4.78
C PRO A 203 -13.82 -36.91 3.74
N SER A 204 -14.03 -38.04 3.05
CA SER A 204 -13.10 -38.59 2.06
C SER A 204 -13.15 -37.91 0.68
N TYR A 205 -14.12 -37.02 0.45
CA TYR A 205 -14.26 -36.26 -0.79
C TYR A 205 -13.83 -34.80 -0.56
N GLY A 206 -13.58 -34.08 -1.64
CA GLY A 206 -13.21 -32.66 -1.59
C GLY A 206 -13.98 -31.86 -2.63
N LEU A 207 -14.16 -30.56 -2.34
CA LEU A 207 -14.93 -29.63 -3.15
C LEU A 207 -14.32 -28.23 -3.00
N SER A 208 -14.29 -27.46 -4.08
CA SER A 208 -13.91 -26.03 -4.07
C SER A 208 -14.92 -25.25 -4.90
N LEU A 209 -15.44 -24.16 -4.34
CA LEU A 209 -16.31 -23.23 -5.05
C LEU A 209 -15.55 -21.93 -5.33
N TYR A 210 -15.71 -21.48 -6.56
CA TYR A 210 -15.18 -20.25 -7.10
C TYR A 210 -16.34 -19.41 -7.61
N PHE A 211 -16.18 -18.08 -7.59
CA PHE A 211 -17.13 -17.18 -8.23
C PHE A 211 -16.39 -16.25 -9.20
N ARG A 212 -17.14 -15.72 -10.16
CA ARG A 212 -16.74 -14.51 -10.89
C ARG A 212 -17.95 -13.59 -10.99
N ALA A 213 -17.73 -12.32 -10.72
CA ALA A 213 -18.74 -11.28 -10.79
C ALA A 213 -18.17 -10.09 -11.56
N ALA A 214 -19.04 -9.30 -12.19
CA ALA A 214 -18.62 -8.06 -12.83
C ALA A 214 -18.09 -7.07 -11.77
N LYS A 215 -16.76 -6.98 -11.60
CA LYS A 215 -16.10 -6.04 -10.67
C LYS A 215 -16.67 -4.63 -10.88
N LYS A 216 -17.28 -4.05 -9.84
CA LYS A 216 -17.69 -2.64 -9.84
C LYS A 216 -16.46 -1.79 -10.11
N LEU A 217 -16.47 -1.09 -11.26
CA LEU A 217 -15.34 -0.29 -11.71
C LEU A 217 -15.17 0.90 -10.78
N THR A 218 -13.96 1.10 -10.28
CA THR A 218 -13.61 2.24 -9.45
C THR A 218 -13.15 3.40 -10.34
N LEU A 219 -13.31 4.64 -9.88
CA LEU A 219 -12.74 5.80 -10.59
C LEU A 219 -11.20 5.76 -10.62
N GLU A 220 -10.59 4.98 -9.73
CA GLU A 220 -9.15 4.73 -9.66
C GLU A 220 -8.68 3.84 -10.83
N ASP A 221 -9.52 2.89 -11.30
CA ASP A 221 -9.29 2.10 -12.54
C ASP A 221 -9.17 3.00 -13.80
N PHE A 222 -9.71 4.24 -13.76
CA PHE A 222 -9.61 5.23 -14.86
C PHE A 222 -8.59 6.35 -14.58
N GLY A 223 -7.59 6.07 -13.75
CA GLY A 223 -6.50 6.98 -13.41
C GLY A 223 -6.84 8.01 -12.33
N GLY A 224 -8.00 7.89 -11.67
CA GLY A 224 -8.37 8.67 -10.49
C GLY A 224 -8.56 10.18 -10.73
N GLY A 225 -8.76 10.89 -9.62
CA GLY A 225 -8.99 12.35 -9.60
C GLY A 225 -10.37 12.82 -10.10
N TRP A 226 -11.16 11.89 -10.65
CA TRP A 226 -12.54 12.12 -11.10
C TRP A 226 -13.47 12.49 -9.96
N ARG A 227 -14.36 13.46 -10.21
CA ARG A 227 -15.44 13.85 -9.30
C ARG A 227 -16.75 13.86 -10.07
N ALA A 228 -17.78 13.21 -9.52
CA ALA A 228 -19.11 13.28 -10.11
C ALA A 228 -19.59 14.74 -10.11
N PHE A 229 -20.29 15.13 -11.18
CA PHE A 229 -21.06 16.36 -11.17
C PHE A 229 -22.49 16.14 -11.65
N TRP A 230 -22.76 15.17 -12.52
CA TRP A 230 -24.08 14.95 -13.10
C TRP A 230 -24.41 13.46 -13.10
N TRP A 231 -25.64 13.06 -12.73
CA TRP A 231 -26.05 11.65 -12.83
C TRP A 231 -27.56 11.44 -12.92
N TRP A 232 -27.93 10.26 -13.43
CA TRP A 232 -29.27 9.72 -13.51
C TRP A 232 -29.21 8.21 -13.22
N GLU A 233 -29.88 7.73 -12.18
CA GLU A 233 -30.05 6.28 -11.98
C GLU A 233 -31.12 5.71 -12.92
N LYS A 234 -30.92 4.47 -13.36
CA LYS A 234 -31.85 3.77 -14.24
C LYS A 234 -33.18 3.45 -13.55
N ASP A 235 -34.19 3.19 -14.37
CA ASP A 235 -35.53 2.74 -13.98
C ASP A 235 -36.33 3.79 -13.14
N LEU A 236 -35.82 5.03 -13.03
CA LEU A 236 -36.47 6.17 -12.36
C LEU A 236 -37.58 6.83 -13.20
N THR A 237 -38.47 7.57 -12.53
CA THR A 237 -39.45 8.47 -13.15
C THR A 237 -38.90 9.89 -13.23
N TRP A 238 -39.01 10.55 -14.39
CA TRP A 238 -38.49 11.91 -14.55
C TRP A 238 -39.13 12.92 -13.58
N PRO A 239 -38.35 13.74 -12.85
CA PRO A 239 -38.90 14.68 -11.87
C PRO A 239 -39.66 15.82 -12.55
N GLN A 240 -40.95 15.98 -12.24
CA GLN A 240 -41.83 16.98 -12.87
C GLN A 240 -41.40 18.45 -12.71
N HIS A 241 -40.44 18.74 -11.83
CA HIS A 241 -39.89 20.08 -11.62
C HIS A 241 -38.58 20.33 -12.38
N VAL A 242 -37.98 19.30 -12.99
CA VAL A 242 -36.77 19.41 -13.80
C VAL A 242 -37.16 19.77 -15.22
N THR A 243 -36.93 21.03 -15.57
CA THR A 243 -37.08 21.59 -16.93
C THR A 243 -35.74 21.83 -17.61
N ASP A 244 -34.62 21.44 -16.99
CA ASP A 244 -33.27 21.67 -17.50
C ASP A 244 -32.25 20.71 -16.89
N ILE A 245 -31.59 19.90 -17.73
CA ILE A 245 -30.57 18.94 -17.28
C ILE A 245 -29.27 19.60 -16.81
N LEU A 246 -29.05 20.89 -17.12
CA LEU A 246 -27.92 21.70 -16.64
C LEU A 246 -28.41 22.91 -15.82
N GLY A 247 -29.62 22.87 -15.27
CA GLY A 247 -30.22 24.04 -14.60
C GLY A 247 -29.49 24.48 -13.32
N SER A 248 -28.94 23.54 -12.55
CA SER A 248 -28.36 23.82 -11.23
C SER A 248 -26.87 24.22 -11.30
N PRO A 249 -26.38 25.13 -10.44
CA PRO A 249 -24.94 25.36 -10.28
C PRO A 249 -24.26 24.19 -9.55
N TYR A 250 -22.95 24.00 -9.76
CA TYR A 250 -22.19 22.97 -9.06
C TYR A 250 -22.24 23.15 -7.53
N GLY A 251 -22.46 22.05 -6.80
CA GLY A 251 -22.68 22.04 -5.35
C GLY A 251 -24.16 22.05 -4.94
N SER A 252 -25.09 21.79 -5.87
CA SER A 252 -26.54 21.75 -5.58
C SER A 252 -27.07 20.35 -5.22
N CYS A 253 -26.22 19.31 -5.25
CA CYS A 253 -26.60 17.92 -5.00
C CYS A 253 -25.76 17.31 -3.88
N GLU A 254 -26.38 16.42 -3.10
CA GLU A 254 -25.67 15.57 -2.14
C GLU A 254 -25.33 14.20 -2.74
N GLU A 255 -24.32 13.52 -2.19
CA GLU A 255 -23.73 12.28 -2.73
C GLU A 255 -24.72 11.11 -2.85
N PHE A 256 -25.84 11.16 -2.11
CA PHE A 256 -26.86 10.10 -2.07
C PHE A 256 -28.20 10.49 -2.74
N HIS A 257 -28.22 11.56 -3.55
CA HIS A 257 -29.38 11.83 -4.41
C HIS A 257 -29.47 10.78 -5.54
N LEU A 258 -30.68 10.32 -5.87
CA LEU A 258 -30.92 9.34 -6.96
C LEU A 258 -30.65 9.91 -8.37
N TYR A 259 -30.54 11.24 -8.49
CA TYR A 259 -30.16 11.96 -9.71
C TYR A 259 -29.56 13.31 -9.32
N CYS A 260 -28.78 13.90 -10.23
CA CYS A 260 -28.22 15.23 -10.06
C CYS A 260 -28.02 15.92 -11.41
N PHE A 261 -28.63 17.09 -11.55
CA PHE A 261 -28.67 17.89 -12.79
C PHE A 261 -28.06 19.27 -12.54
N GLN A 262 -26.73 19.30 -12.42
CA GLN A 262 -25.93 20.51 -12.21
C GLN A 262 -24.80 20.64 -13.23
N ARG A 263 -24.29 21.86 -13.36
CA ARG A 263 -23.17 22.25 -14.22
C ARG A 263 -21.80 21.83 -13.68
N LEU A 264 -20.79 21.93 -14.54
CA LEU A 264 -19.38 21.93 -14.15
C LEU A 264 -19.08 23.09 -13.17
N PRO A 265 -18.13 22.93 -12.24
CA PRO A 265 -17.72 24.01 -11.35
C PRO A 265 -17.10 25.19 -12.10
N SER A 266 -17.55 26.41 -11.75
CA SER A 266 -17.20 27.68 -12.40
C SER A 266 -15.74 28.17 -12.25
N TRP A 267 -14.91 27.38 -11.57
CA TRP A 267 -13.47 27.62 -11.38
C TRP A 267 -12.58 26.72 -12.24
N LEU A 268 -13.18 25.83 -13.03
CA LEU A 268 -12.46 24.99 -13.98
C LEU A 268 -11.97 25.83 -15.18
N LYS A 269 -11.08 25.25 -15.98
CA LYS A 269 -10.55 25.85 -17.21
C LYS A 269 -10.63 24.84 -18.32
N GLU A 270 -11.13 25.27 -19.47
CA GLU A 270 -11.46 24.41 -20.59
C GLU A 270 -10.30 23.51 -21.05
N ASN A 271 -9.16 24.08 -21.48
CA ASN A 271 -7.96 23.30 -21.87
C ASN A 271 -7.47 22.34 -20.76
N ASP A 272 -7.72 22.72 -19.50
CA ASP A 272 -7.24 22.03 -18.31
C ASP A 272 -8.30 21.05 -17.75
N THR A 273 -9.36 20.69 -18.49
CA THR A 273 -10.44 19.80 -18.00
C THR A 273 -10.63 18.56 -18.88
N GLU A 274 -10.81 17.41 -18.24
CA GLU A 274 -11.32 16.18 -18.87
C GLU A 274 -12.72 15.86 -18.36
N LEU A 275 -13.53 15.26 -19.24
CA LEU A 275 -14.85 14.71 -18.98
C LEU A 275 -14.77 13.18 -19.07
N LEU A 276 -15.44 12.47 -18.16
CA LEU A 276 -15.61 11.01 -18.18
C LEU A 276 -17.10 10.69 -18.03
N ALA A 277 -17.62 9.78 -18.85
CA ALA A 277 -18.97 9.25 -18.73
C ALA A 277 -18.94 7.75 -18.50
N LEU A 278 -19.84 7.25 -17.66
CA LEU A 278 -20.07 5.82 -17.39
C LEU A 278 -21.58 5.55 -17.41
N ASP A 279 -22.03 4.65 -18.28
CA ASP A 279 -23.43 4.21 -18.34
C ASP A 279 -23.70 2.93 -17.51
N SER A 280 -24.99 2.64 -17.29
CA SER A 280 -25.44 1.45 -16.56
C SER A 280 -25.27 0.14 -17.34
N LEU A 281 -24.82 0.18 -18.60
CA LEU A 281 -24.41 -0.99 -19.38
C LEU A 281 -22.90 -1.27 -19.21
N GLY A 282 -22.17 -0.31 -18.64
CA GLY A 282 -20.74 -0.38 -18.34
C GLY A 282 -19.83 0.12 -19.46
N THR A 283 -20.34 0.89 -20.42
CA THR A 283 -19.53 1.68 -21.37
C THR A 283 -18.84 2.81 -20.62
N VAL A 284 -17.60 3.15 -20.99
CA VAL A 284 -16.84 4.25 -20.37
C VAL A 284 -16.15 5.08 -21.44
N TYR A 285 -16.55 6.34 -21.57
CA TYR A 285 -16.01 7.31 -22.52
C TYR A 285 -15.28 8.44 -21.80
N LYS A 286 -14.23 8.97 -22.43
CA LYS A 286 -13.43 10.08 -21.89
C LYS A 286 -13.09 11.11 -22.96
N TRP A 287 -13.36 12.38 -22.69
CA TRP A 287 -13.01 13.53 -23.55
C TRP A 287 -12.00 14.46 -22.87
N SER A 288 -11.37 15.33 -23.67
CA SER A 288 -10.66 16.54 -23.20
C SER A 288 -11.31 17.76 -23.82
N PHE A 289 -11.66 18.76 -23.02
CA PHE A 289 -12.15 20.04 -23.53
C PHE A 289 -11.03 20.85 -24.21
N ASN A 290 -11.38 21.67 -25.21
CA ASN A 290 -10.42 22.38 -26.06
C ASN A 290 -11.07 23.54 -26.83
N PRO A 291 -10.75 24.83 -26.54
CA PRO A 291 -11.35 26.00 -27.20
C PRO A 291 -10.97 26.19 -28.68
N LYS A 292 -10.14 25.30 -29.23
CA LYS A 292 -9.82 25.27 -30.66
C LYS A 292 -10.65 24.23 -31.44
N ASN A 293 -11.48 23.44 -30.75
CA ASN A 293 -12.41 22.51 -31.35
C ASN A 293 -13.83 23.05 -31.09
N THR A 294 -14.60 23.31 -32.14
CA THR A 294 -15.92 23.96 -32.06
C THR A 294 -16.89 23.21 -31.14
N VAL A 295 -16.91 21.88 -31.25
CA VAL A 295 -17.84 20.99 -30.56
C VAL A 295 -17.48 20.89 -29.08
N ALA A 296 -16.20 20.68 -28.78
CA ALA A 296 -15.66 20.73 -27.42
C ALA A 296 -15.92 22.08 -26.75
N HIS A 297 -15.78 23.18 -27.49
CA HIS A 297 -15.99 24.52 -26.96
C HIS A 297 -17.48 24.80 -26.69
N ALA A 298 -18.38 24.46 -27.63
CA ALA A 298 -19.81 24.59 -27.41
C ALA A 298 -20.30 23.68 -26.26
N ALA A 299 -19.77 22.46 -26.14
CA ALA A 299 -20.05 21.57 -25.02
C ALA A 299 -19.55 22.17 -23.69
N TRP A 300 -18.37 22.79 -23.68
CA TRP A 300 -17.90 23.54 -22.52
C TRP A 300 -18.85 24.70 -22.15
N LEU A 301 -19.25 25.53 -23.12
CA LEU A 301 -20.14 26.67 -22.88
C LEU A 301 -21.51 26.23 -22.36
N ALA A 302 -22.04 25.08 -22.79
CA ALA A 302 -23.22 24.46 -22.21
C ALA A 302 -22.97 23.97 -20.77
N PHE A 303 -21.99 23.07 -20.59
CA PHE A 303 -21.71 22.41 -19.30
C PHE A 303 -21.22 23.36 -18.20
N HIS A 304 -20.52 24.45 -18.53
CA HIS A 304 -19.91 25.39 -17.58
C HIS A 304 -20.70 26.71 -17.52
N ASP A 305 -20.86 27.38 -18.67
CA ASP A 305 -21.37 28.75 -18.76
C ASP A 305 -22.89 28.85 -18.99
N HIS A 306 -23.59 27.72 -19.05
CA HIS A 306 -25.05 27.60 -19.23
C HIS A 306 -25.59 28.22 -20.53
N GLN A 307 -24.79 28.19 -21.61
CA GLN A 307 -25.16 28.77 -22.90
C GLN A 307 -25.86 27.76 -23.80
N ASP A 308 -27.02 28.15 -24.33
CA ASP A 308 -27.80 27.33 -25.26
C ASP A 308 -27.11 27.20 -26.62
N VAL A 309 -27.21 26.00 -27.22
CA VAL A 309 -26.71 25.67 -28.56
C VAL A 309 -27.89 25.12 -29.37
N GLN A 310 -28.35 25.88 -30.37
CA GLN A 310 -29.50 25.51 -31.19
C GLN A 310 -29.10 24.61 -32.34
N HIS A 311 -30.08 23.91 -32.91
CA HIS A 311 -29.91 23.15 -34.15
C HIS A 311 -29.28 24.03 -35.25
N LYS A 312 -28.13 23.57 -35.76
CA LYS A 312 -27.23 24.25 -36.74
C LYS A 312 -26.31 25.34 -36.20
N ASP A 313 -26.27 25.61 -34.89
CA ASP A 313 -25.19 26.41 -34.31
C ASP A 313 -23.87 25.62 -34.31
N VAL A 314 -23.94 24.30 -34.10
CA VAL A 314 -22.83 23.34 -34.27
C VAL A 314 -23.31 22.09 -35.01
N LEU A 315 -22.90 21.97 -36.27
CA LEU A 315 -23.21 20.88 -37.20
C LEU A 315 -22.01 20.66 -38.14
N ASP A 316 -21.73 19.41 -38.56
CA ASP A 316 -20.68 19.03 -39.52
C ASP A 316 -19.28 19.64 -39.19
N SER A 317 -18.92 19.71 -37.91
CA SER A 317 -17.84 20.60 -37.43
C SER A 317 -16.48 19.91 -37.25
N SER A 318 -15.65 20.37 -36.29
CA SER A 318 -14.42 19.67 -35.91
C SER A 318 -14.72 18.56 -34.90
N PRO A 319 -14.51 17.27 -35.21
CA PRO A 319 -14.94 16.16 -34.36
C PRO A 319 -14.35 16.18 -32.95
N TRP A 320 -15.18 15.87 -31.94
CA TRP A 320 -14.81 15.76 -30.54
C TRP A 320 -14.99 14.31 -30.04
N GLU A 321 -14.26 13.40 -30.67
CA GLU A 321 -14.35 11.97 -30.42
C GLU A 321 -14.04 11.58 -28.97
N PRO A 322 -14.88 10.73 -28.32
CA PRO A 322 -14.53 10.10 -27.05
C PRO A 322 -13.41 9.09 -27.21
N MET A 323 -12.49 9.09 -26.25
CA MET A 323 -11.63 7.94 -25.99
C MET A 323 -12.45 6.89 -25.21
N ALA A 324 -12.86 5.81 -25.89
CA ALA A 324 -13.46 4.66 -25.24
C ALA A 324 -12.42 3.97 -24.34
N LEU A 325 -12.65 3.99 -23.02
CA LEU A 325 -11.85 3.27 -22.02
C LEU A 325 -12.42 1.87 -21.75
N LYS A 326 -13.72 1.67 -21.99
CA LYS A 326 -14.42 0.37 -21.96
C LYS A 326 -15.64 0.42 -22.87
N GLY A 327 -15.91 -0.68 -23.57
CA GLY A 327 -16.90 -0.72 -24.66
C GLY A 327 -16.27 -0.42 -26.03
N ASN A 328 -17.10 -0.23 -27.04
CA ASN A 328 -16.67 0.18 -28.39
C ASN A 328 -16.57 1.71 -28.45
N ALA A 329 -15.82 2.26 -29.41
CA ALA A 329 -15.94 3.68 -29.77
C ALA A 329 -17.23 3.91 -30.59
N PRO A 330 -17.73 5.15 -30.71
CA PRO A 330 -18.90 5.48 -31.54
C PRO A 330 -18.77 4.97 -32.97
N SER A 331 -19.90 4.57 -33.56
CA SER A 331 -19.98 4.12 -34.96
C SER A 331 -19.99 5.27 -35.97
N ARG A 332 -20.14 6.51 -35.49
CA ARG A 332 -20.20 7.76 -36.25
C ARG A 332 -19.33 8.85 -35.62
N THR A 333 -18.92 9.79 -36.47
CA THR A 333 -18.22 11.01 -36.08
C THR A 333 -18.99 11.76 -35.01
N GLN A 334 -18.33 12.39 -34.05
CA GLN A 334 -18.98 13.18 -33.00
C GLN A 334 -18.69 14.66 -33.23
N ASP A 335 -19.27 15.23 -34.29
CA ASP A 335 -18.94 16.57 -34.81
C ASP A 335 -20.11 17.59 -34.79
N SER A 336 -21.22 17.22 -34.15
CA SER A 336 -22.46 17.99 -34.00
C SER A 336 -22.90 18.10 -32.53
N LEU A 337 -23.58 19.19 -32.15
CA LEU A 337 -24.00 19.43 -30.76
C LEU A 337 -25.26 20.31 -30.64
N MET A 338 -26.19 19.90 -29.77
CA MET A 338 -27.28 20.75 -29.25
C MET A 338 -27.31 20.78 -27.72
N TYR A 339 -27.72 21.93 -27.18
CA TYR A 339 -28.23 22.06 -25.82
C TYR A 339 -29.35 23.12 -25.82
N ARG A 340 -30.60 22.67 -25.77
CA ARG A 340 -31.79 23.52 -25.99
C ARG A 340 -33.05 22.91 -25.37
N GLU A 341 -34.10 23.71 -25.25
CA GLU A 341 -35.42 23.24 -24.81
C GLU A 341 -36.05 22.33 -25.88
N GLN A 342 -36.46 21.13 -25.48
CA GLN A 342 -37.25 20.20 -26.27
C GLN A 342 -38.33 19.55 -25.39
N ASN A 343 -39.59 19.65 -25.81
CA ASN A 343 -40.77 19.07 -25.14
C ASN A 343 -40.87 19.37 -23.62
N GLY A 344 -40.47 20.56 -23.19
CA GLY A 344 -40.53 21.03 -21.80
C GLY A 344 -39.24 20.85 -20.99
N VAL A 345 -38.18 20.27 -21.57
CA VAL A 345 -36.90 20.02 -20.88
C VAL A 345 -35.73 20.51 -21.74
N LYS A 346 -34.87 21.38 -21.19
CA LYS A 346 -33.55 21.66 -21.77
C LYS A 346 -32.70 20.41 -21.73
N SER A 347 -32.42 19.89 -22.93
CA SER A 347 -31.82 18.59 -23.21
C SER A 347 -30.52 18.78 -24.00
N LEU A 348 -29.59 17.83 -23.91
CA LEU A 348 -28.26 17.90 -24.55
C LEU A 348 -28.03 16.70 -25.45
N LEU A 349 -27.42 16.92 -26.62
CA LEU A 349 -27.09 15.88 -27.60
C LEU A 349 -25.72 16.15 -28.25
N LEU A 350 -24.90 15.11 -28.39
CA LEU A 350 -23.61 15.06 -29.09
C LEU A 350 -23.63 13.85 -30.06
N ASP A 351 -23.54 14.11 -31.37
CA ASP A 351 -23.80 13.15 -32.46
C ASP A 351 -23.06 13.50 -33.78
N ASP A 352 -23.44 12.88 -34.92
CA ASP A 352 -22.98 13.29 -36.27
C ASP A 352 -23.90 14.33 -36.94
N ASP A 353 -25.23 14.18 -36.96
CA ASP A 353 -26.12 15.02 -37.81
C ASP A 353 -27.16 15.91 -37.10
N ASN A 354 -27.04 16.13 -35.78
CA ASN A 354 -28.06 16.74 -34.91
C ASN A 354 -29.38 15.92 -34.87
N CYS A 355 -29.29 14.59 -34.73
CA CYS A 355 -30.37 13.65 -34.48
C CYS A 355 -29.88 12.46 -33.63
N ASP A 356 -30.63 12.04 -32.60
CA ASP A 356 -30.21 11.07 -31.55
C ASP A 356 -29.51 9.75 -32.02
N CYS A 357 -29.69 9.34 -33.29
CA CYS A 357 -29.03 8.16 -33.84
C CYS A 357 -27.51 8.19 -33.62
N HIS A 358 -26.92 7.10 -33.09
CA HIS A 358 -25.47 6.97 -32.95
C HIS A 358 -24.79 8.08 -32.11
N SER A 359 -25.56 8.72 -31.21
CA SER A 359 -25.02 9.70 -30.28
C SER A 359 -23.97 9.09 -29.35
N SER A 360 -23.01 9.89 -28.90
CA SER A 360 -22.10 9.53 -27.80
C SER A 360 -22.54 10.11 -26.45
N LEU A 361 -23.54 11.00 -26.45
CA LEU A 361 -24.16 11.57 -25.27
C LEU A 361 -25.51 12.22 -25.59
N SER A 362 -26.64 11.58 -25.27
CA SER A 362 -27.99 12.18 -25.31
C SER A 362 -28.66 12.18 -23.93
N LEU A 363 -29.11 13.35 -23.46
CA LEU A 363 -29.54 13.62 -22.08
C LEU A 363 -30.83 14.45 -22.04
N GLY A 364 -31.84 13.99 -21.30
CA GLY A 364 -33.14 14.66 -21.18
C GLY A 364 -34.19 14.04 -22.09
N HIS A 365 -34.73 14.82 -23.04
CA HIS A 365 -35.61 14.36 -24.11
C HIS A 365 -34.83 14.25 -25.43
N GLY A 366 -35.16 13.25 -26.26
CA GLY A 366 -34.55 13.06 -27.57
C GLY A 366 -34.78 14.23 -28.54
N MET A 367 -33.79 14.52 -29.38
CA MET A 367 -33.77 15.62 -30.34
C MET A 367 -33.43 15.12 -31.76
N CYS A 368 -34.03 15.76 -32.77
CA CYS A 368 -33.70 15.54 -34.17
C CYS A 368 -34.06 16.76 -35.03
N LEU A 369 -33.06 17.30 -35.72
CA LEU A 369 -33.15 18.54 -36.48
C LEU A 369 -33.74 19.66 -35.62
N ALA A 370 -34.84 20.28 -36.05
CA ALA A 370 -35.48 21.37 -35.29
C ALA A 370 -36.41 20.90 -34.15
N ASP A 371 -36.70 19.61 -34.02
CA ASP A 371 -37.73 19.04 -33.12
C ASP A 371 -37.21 17.71 -32.53
N HIS A 372 -38.04 16.66 -32.47
CA HIS A 372 -37.69 15.28 -32.11
C HIS A 372 -38.13 14.29 -33.22
N SER A 373 -37.44 13.17 -33.37
CA SER A 373 -37.83 12.12 -34.33
C SER A 373 -38.78 11.13 -33.67
N THR A 374 -40.04 11.08 -34.12
CA THR A 374 -41.03 10.08 -33.64
C THR A 374 -40.67 8.63 -33.99
N SER A 375 -39.62 8.39 -34.78
CA SER A 375 -39.07 7.06 -35.06
C SER A 375 -38.06 6.58 -34.00
N TYR A 376 -37.43 7.50 -33.27
CA TYR A 376 -36.26 7.22 -32.40
C TYR A 376 -36.48 7.72 -30.96
N GLY A 377 -37.01 8.93 -30.79
CA GLY A 377 -37.47 9.49 -29.52
C GLY A 377 -38.99 9.46 -29.42
N LYS A 378 -39.53 8.86 -28.34
CA LYS A 378 -40.98 8.84 -28.08
C LYS A 378 -41.40 10.15 -27.39
N PRO A 379 -42.50 10.80 -27.81
CA PRO A 379 -42.98 12.03 -27.17
C PRO A 379 -43.23 11.83 -25.67
N ASN A 380 -42.70 12.72 -24.83
CA ASN A 380 -42.79 12.67 -23.36
C ASN A 380 -42.07 11.48 -22.71
N VAL A 381 -41.06 10.90 -23.36
CA VAL A 381 -40.09 10.02 -22.71
C VAL A 381 -38.82 10.82 -22.42
N TYR A 382 -38.29 10.64 -21.21
CA TYR A 382 -37.12 11.36 -20.70
C TYR A 382 -36.20 10.39 -19.96
N GLY A 383 -34.91 10.70 -19.94
CA GLY A 383 -33.88 9.91 -19.26
C GLY A 383 -32.50 10.21 -19.84
N VAL A 384 -31.79 9.17 -20.20
CA VAL A 384 -30.50 9.22 -20.94
C VAL A 384 -30.47 8.10 -21.98
N ASP A 385 -29.65 8.24 -23.01
CA ASP A 385 -29.30 7.11 -23.88
C ASP A 385 -28.03 6.39 -23.39
N ALA A 386 -27.72 5.23 -23.96
CA ALA A 386 -26.45 4.54 -23.76
C ALA A 386 -25.30 5.29 -24.45
N LEU A 387 -24.08 5.21 -23.90
CA LEU A 387 -22.91 5.85 -24.53
C LEU A 387 -22.51 5.16 -25.85
N TYR A 388 -22.84 3.87 -26.00
CA TYR A 388 -22.71 3.14 -27.26
C TYR A 388 -24.07 2.61 -27.70
N ASP A 389 -24.92 3.51 -28.20
CA ASP A 389 -26.00 3.11 -29.10
C ASP A 389 -25.45 2.71 -30.48
N ASN A 390 -25.88 1.55 -30.96
CA ASN A 390 -25.63 1.11 -32.33
C ASN A 390 -26.95 0.79 -33.07
N GLY A 391 -28.05 1.37 -32.60
CA GLY A 391 -29.35 1.43 -33.25
C GLY A 391 -29.67 2.87 -33.66
N CYS A 392 -30.86 3.32 -33.28
CA CYS A 392 -31.27 4.72 -33.26
C CYS A 392 -32.30 4.86 -32.14
N HIS A 393 -31.83 5.12 -30.93
CA HIS A 393 -32.67 5.24 -29.74
C HIS A 393 -32.48 6.63 -29.13
N GLY A 394 -33.57 7.32 -28.81
CA GLY A 394 -33.50 8.51 -27.97
C GLY A 394 -33.46 8.14 -26.48
N PRO A 395 -33.20 9.12 -25.58
CA PRO A 395 -33.18 8.94 -24.14
C PRO A 395 -34.35 8.14 -23.56
N VAL A 396 -34.04 7.23 -22.63
CA VAL A 396 -34.99 6.31 -21.98
C VAL A 396 -34.75 6.23 -20.47
N PRO A 397 -35.79 5.91 -19.67
CA PRO A 397 -35.65 5.82 -18.21
C PRO A 397 -34.84 4.61 -17.76
N ASN A 398 -34.82 3.51 -18.51
CA ASN A 398 -34.20 2.24 -18.12
C ASN A 398 -32.68 2.15 -18.39
N VAL A 399 -32.05 3.28 -18.75
CA VAL A 399 -30.59 3.45 -18.79
C VAL A 399 -30.22 4.49 -17.74
N GLY A 400 -29.10 4.29 -17.06
CA GLY A 400 -28.52 5.22 -16.09
C GLY A 400 -27.15 5.69 -16.59
N LEU A 401 -26.73 6.87 -16.12
CA LEU A 401 -25.48 7.50 -16.54
C LEU A 401 -24.91 8.36 -15.40
N THR A 402 -23.58 8.41 -15.29
CA THR A 402 -22.88 9.42 -14.47
C THR A 402 -21.78 10.10 -15.28
N LEU A 403 -21.72 11.43 -15.17
CA LEU A 403 -20.65 12.27 -15.70
C LEU A 403 -19.74 12.74 -14.56
N TYR A 404 -18.44 12.59 -14.78
CA TYR A 404 -17.38 13.02 -13.90
C TYR A 404 -16.47 14.02 -14.61
N PHE A 405 -15.96 14.98 -13.88
CA PHE A 405 -14.89 15.86 -14.36
C PHE A 405 -13.59 15.56 -13.61
N ARG A 406 -12.45 15.92 -14.21
CA ARG A 406 -11.24 16.25 -13.46
C ARG A 406 -10.53 17.42 -14.11
N ALA A 407 -10.00 18.32 -13.28
CA ALA A 407 -8.99 19.25 -13.73
C ALA A 407 -7.68 18.48 -13.98
N LYS A 408 -7.15 18.55 -15.19
CA LYS A 408 -5.73 18.29 -15.45
C LYS A 408 -4.95 19.22 -14.55
N ARG A 409 -4.21 18.65 -13.59
CA ARG A 409 -3.12 19.40 -12.96
C ARG A 409 -2.18 19.82 -14.11
N PRO A 410 -1.72 21.08 -14.18
CA PRO A 410 -0.72 21.48 -15.17
C PRO A 410 0.44 20.49 -15.12
N ASP A 411 1.00 20.10 -16.27
CA ASP A 411 1.92 18.98 -16.29
C ASP A 411 3.29 19.35 -15.68
N LEU A 412 3.37 19.18 -14.37
CA LEU A 412 4.54 19.52 -13.57
C LEU A 412 5.73 18.58 -13.84
N TYR A 413 5.54 17.50 -14.61
CA TYR A 413 6.65 16.69 -15.11
C TYR A 413 7.51 17.44 -16.14
N ASP A 414 6.95 18.43 -16.87
CA ASP A 414 7.72 19.33 -17.75
C ASP A 414 8.78 20.11 -16.97
N PHE A 415 8.51 20.43 -15.69
CA PHE A 415 9.44 21.06 -14.75
C PHE A 415 10.24 20.03 -13.94
N GLY A 416 10.48 18.83 -14.49
CA GLY A 416 11.50 17.87 -14.05
C GLY A 416 11.25 17.18 -12.69
N GLY A 417 10.07 17.29 -12.09
CA GLY A 417 9.82 16.82 -10.71
C GLY A 417 8.43 16.23 -10.48
N ARG A 418 8.30 15.43 -9.41
CA ARG A 418 7.00 15.08 -8.84
C ARG A 418 6.59 16.20 -7.88
N TRP A 419 6.06 17.30 -8.41
CA TRP A 419 5.68 18.45 -7.60
C TRP A 419 4.30 18.25 -6.94
N ARG A 420 4.18 18.53 -5.64
CA ARG A 420 2.90 18.52 -4.87
C ARG A 420 2.61 19.94 -4.40
N ALA A 421 1.38 20.44 -4.62
CA ALA A 421 0.96 21.72 -4.06
C ALA A 421 0.94 21.63 -2.53
N PHE A 422 1.40 22.69 -1.86
CA PHE A 422 1.12 22.90 -0.44
C PHE A 422 0.29 24.16 -0.21
N TRP A 423 0.55 25.27 -0.91
CA TRP A 423 -0.12 26.55 -0.66
C TRP A 423 -0.76 27.10 -1.93
N TRP A 424 -1.93 27.74 -1.87
CA TRP A 424 -2.48 28.46 -3.03
C TRP A 424 -3.48 29.57 -2.69
N TRP A 425 -3.56 30.56 -3.58
CA TRP A 425 -4.62 31.57 -3.65
C TRP A 425 -5.06 31.70 -5.11
N ASN A 426 -6.34 31.44 -5.40
CA ASN A 426 -6.85 31.56 -6.76
C ASN A 426 -7.15 33.03 -7.11
N ALA A 427 -6.89 33.40 -8.36
CA ALA A 427 -7.20 34.72 -8.88
C ALA A 427 -8.71 35.02 -8.85
N GLY A 428 -9.09 36.16 -8.30
CA GLY A 428 -10.48 36.61 -8.14
C GLY A 428 -11.14 36.17 -6.82
N VAL A 429 -10.42 35.50 -5.92
CA VAL A 429 -10.94 35.16 -4.59
C VAL A 429 -11.14 36.43 -3.76
N ASN A 430 -12.33 36.56 -3.18
CA ASN A 430 -12.72 37.75 -2.45
C ASN A 430 -12.32 37.61 -0.96
N TRP A 431 -11.33 38.39 -0.50
CA TRP A 431 -10.87 38.35 0.90
C TRP A 431 -11.99 38.85 1.82
N SER A 432 -12.64 37.95 2.56
CA SER A 432 -13.96 38.25 3.12
C SER A 432 -13.90 39.31 4.24
N ALA A 433 -14.65 40.40 4.05
CA ALA A 433 -14.78 41.50 5.02
C ALA A 433 -15.59 41.12 6.28
N CYS A 434 -16.00 39.86 6.41
CA CYS A 434 -16.85 39.34 7.47
C CYS A 434 -16.08 38.52 8.53
N ALA A 435 -14.74 38.45 8.45
CA ALA A 435 -13.93 37.87 9.52
C ALA A 435 -14.15 38.64 10.84
N PRO A 436 -14.34 37.96 11.99
CA PRO A 436 -14.52 38.63 13.28
C PRO A 436 -13.25 39.41 13.65
N LYS A 437 -13.42 40.67 14.10
CA LYS A 437 -12.36 41.68 14.30
C LYS A 437 -11.22 41.33 15.27
N ASN A 438 -11.23 40.14 15.86
CA ASN A 438 -10.35 39.73 16.97
C ASN A 438 -9.44 38.54 16.61
N GLN A 439 -9.40 38.08 15.36
CA GLN A 439 -8.45 37.08 14.88
C GLN A 439 -7.67 37.64 13.67
N ASN A 440 -6.34 37.57 13.73
CA ASN A 440 -5.48 37.82 12.57
C ASN A 440 -5.56 36.58 11.67
N ILE A 441 -5.95 36.75 10.41
CA ILE A 441 -5.88 35.68 9.40
C ILE A 441 -4.40 35.43 9.11
N ASP A 442 -3.92 34.19 9.20
CA ASP A 442 -2.49 33.85 9.00
C ASP A 442 -2.30 33.12 7.66
N VAL A 443 -1.40 33.62 6.80
CA VAL A 443 -1.16 32.98 5.49
C VAL A 443 -0.43 31.64 5.59
N LEU A 444 0.06 31.27 6.77
CA LEU A 444 0.59 29.95 7.08
C LEU A 444 -0.08 29.37 8.34
N GLU A 445 -1.36 29.69 8.59
CA GLU A 445 -2.13 29.26 9.77
C GLU A 445 -2.17 27.74 9.95
N ASP A 446 -2.33 27.00 8.85
CA ASP A 446 -2.64 25.58 8.84
C ASP A 446 -1.39 24.67 8.77
N PRO A 447 -1.39 23.50 9.42
CA PRO A 447 -0.43 22.44 9.12
C PRO A 447 -0.72 21.80 7.74
N TYR A 448 0.29 21.21 7.10
CA TYR A 448 0.11 20.54 5.82
C TYR A 448 -0.94 19.43 5.91
N GLY A 449 -2.04 19.60 5.18
CA GLY A 449 -3.15 18.66 5.10
C GLY A 449 -4.52 19.26 5.42
N SER A 450 -4.60 20.39 6.13
CA SER A 450 -5.90 21.03 6.43
C SER A 450 -6.72 21.35 5.18
N CYS A 451 -6.07 21.65 4.05
CA CYS A 451 -6.75 22.06 2.84
C CYS A 451 -7.24 20.87 2.00
N SER A 452 -8.55 20.78 1.76
CA SER A 452 -9.07 19.92 0.71
C SER A 452 -8.65 20.48 -0.67
N GLY A 453 -8.22 19.60 -1.58
CA GLY A 453 -7.74 19.96 -2.93
C GLY A 453 -8.81 20.46 -3.91
N GLY A 454 -9.89 21.07 -3.41
CA GLY A 454 -10.89 21.82 -4.18
C GLY A 454 -11.22 23.20 -3.58
N ALA A 455 -10.57 23.61 -2.50
CA ALA A 455 -10.78 24.92 -1.89
C ALA A 455 -10.26 26.06 -2.80
N PRO A 456 -10.91 27.26 -2.80
CA PRO A 456 -10.49 28.39 -3.62
C PRO A 456 -9.15 29.02 -3.17
N PHE A 457 -8.74 28.77 -1.93
CA PHE A 457 -7.44 29.13 -1.37
C PHE A 457 -7.04 28.09 -0.32
N CYS A 458 -5.78 28.14 0.10
CA CYS A 458 -5.19 27.25 1.09
C CYS A 458 -3.97 27.91 1.73
N PHE A 459 -4.00 28.07 3.05
CA PHE A 459 -2.98 28.78 3.85
C PHE A 459 -2.19 27.82 4.76
N GLN A 460 -1.82 26.66 4.24
CA GLN A 460 -1.09 25.64 5.00
C GLN A 460 0.42 25.65 4.77
N ARG A 461 1.14 25.11 5.75
CA ARG A 461 2.60 24.93 5.82
C ARG A 461 3.11 23.80 4.92
N LEU A 462 4.43 23.68 4.83
CA LEU A 462 5.13 22.53 4.25
C LEU A 462 4.88 21.27 5.10
N PRO A 463 4.90 20.06 4.50
CA PRO A 463 4.86 18.80 5.25
C PRO A 463 5.97 18.70 6.30
N ALA A 464 5.60 18.33 7.53
CA ALA A 464 6.50 18.29 8.68
C ALA A 464 7.61 17.21 8.62
N TRP A 465 7.59 16.35 7.59
CA TRP A 465 8.58 15.30 7.34
C TRP A 465 9.68 15.69 6.34
N LEU A 466 9.65 16.92 5.81
CA LEU A 466 10.67 17.43 4.91
C LEU A 466 11.92 17.91 5.69
N GLU A 467 13.12 17.68 5.16
CA GLU A 467 14.37 18.24 5.70
C GLU A 467 14.86 19.45 4.90
N GLU A 468 15.37 20.47 5.60
CA GLU A 468 15.75 21.80 5.07
C GLU A 468 16.62 21.71 3.82
N ASP A 469 17.86 21.21 3.91
CA ASP A 469 18.83 21.15 2.80
C ASP A 469 18.43 20.19 1.65
N SER A 470 17.33 19.44 1.79
CA SER A 470 16.82 18.51 0.76
C SER A 470 15.57 19.03 0.05
N THR A 471 14.98 20.13 0.51
CA THR A 471 13.68 20.60 0.03
C THR A 471 13.82 21.67 -1.05
N GLU A 472 13.12 21.44 -2.16
CA GLU A 472 12.91 22.43 -3.21
C GLU A 472 11.44 22.83 -3.27
N ILE A 473 11.18 24.13 -3.46
CA ILE A 473 9.85 24.68 -3.75
C ILE A 473 9.80 25.26 -5.16
N LEU A 474 8.61 25.18 -5.76
CA LEU A 474 8.24 25.78 -7.04
C LEU A 474 7.06 26.72 -6.79
N ALA A 475 7.11 27.93 -7.33
CA ALA A 475 5.98 28.84 -7.34
C ALA A 475 5.49 29.06 -8.77
N LYS A 476 4.18 29.24 -8.94
CA LYS A 476 3.54 29.58 -10.21
C LYS A 476 2.43 30.60 -10.02
N ASP A 477 2.46 31.69 -10.80
CA ASP A 477 1.44 32.75 -10.74
C ASP A 477 0.39 32.69 -11.88
N SER A 478 -0.60 33.57 -11.78
CA SER A 478 -1.69 33.74 -12.75
C SER A 478 -1.25 34.33 -14.10
N LYS A 479 -0.02 34.86 -14.22
CA LYS A 479 0.61 35.31 -15.47
C LYS A 479 1.48 34.23 -16.13
N ARG A 480 1.64 33.06 -15.49
CA ARG A 480 2.46 31.92 -15.92
C ARG A 480 3.98 32.14 -15.76
N ASN A 481 4.41 32.99 -14.85
CA ASN A 481 5.78 32.88 -14.35
C ASN A 481 5.90 31.58 -13.52
N VAL A 482 7.06 30.93 -13.56
CA VAL A 482 7.38 29.70 -12.81
C VAL A 482 8.81 29.79 -12.30
N TYR A 483 8.96 29.86 -10.97
CA TYR A 483 10.24 29.99 -10.27
C TYR A 483 10.47 28.78 -9.35
N THR A 484 11.73 28.44 -9.07
CA THR A 484 12.08 27.46 -8.03
C THR A 484 13.17 27.96 -7.09
N TRP A 485 13.12 27.50 -5.84
CA TRP A 485 14.13 27.73 -4.81
C TRP A 485 14.51 26.39 -4.16
N SER A 486 15.77 26.25 -3.78
CA SER A 486 16.24 25.17 -2.90
C SER A 486 16.52 25.78 -1.51
N PHE A 487 16.03 25.16 -0.44
CA PHE A 487 16.37 25.59 0.92
C PHE A 487 17.83 25.21 1.26
N ASN A 488 18.42 25.94 2.22
CA ASN A 488 19.81 25.77 2.63
C ASN A 488 20.02 26.35 4.03
N ALA A 489 20.32 25.51 5.01
CA ALA A 489 20.50 25.89 6.42
C ALA A 489 21.72 26.80 6.67
N SER A 490 22.61 26.95 5.69
CA SER A 490 23.75 27.88 5.72
C SER A 490 23.41 29.28 5.16
N ASN A 491 22.26 29.46 4.51
CA ASN A 491 21.80 30.77 4.04
C ASN A 491 20.77 31.35 5.05
N PRO A 492 21.03 32.52 5.69
CA PRO A 492 20.13 33.08 6.69
C PRO A 492 18.71 33.37 6.21
N THR A 493 18.55 33.77 4.95
CA THR A 493 17.27 34.15 4.34
C THR A 493 16.47 32.91 3.95
N ALA A 494 17.11 31.90 3.36
CA ALA A 494 16.52 30.58 3.13
C ALA A 494 16.07 29.92 4.44
N GLN A 495 16.91 29.98 5.48
CA GLN A 495 16.59 29.43 6.79
C GLN A 495 15.46 30.18 7.51
N ALA A 496 15.32 31.49 7.29
CA ALA A 496 14.18 32.26 7.80
C ALA A 496 12.88 31.87 7.11
N ALA A 497 12.91 31.71 5.77
CA ALA A 497 11.80 31.20 4.99
C ALA A 497 11.42 29.77 5.39
N TRP A 498 12.39 28.87 5.58
CA TRP A 498 12.16 27.50 6.07
C TRP A 498 11.47 27.51 7.44
N ARG A 499 11.97 28.31 8.38
CA ARG A 499 11.38 28.45 9.72
C ARG A 499 9.95 28.96 9.70
N ALA A 500 9.57 29.81 8.74
CA ALA A 500 8.18 30.20 8.53
C ALA A 500 7.37 29.06 7.87
N PHE A 501 7.76 28.63 6.67
CA PHE A 501 7.01 27.67 5.84
C PHE A 501 6.86 26.28 6.47
N HIS A 502 7.85 25.80 7.22
CA HIS A 502 7.83 24.48 7.87
C HIS A 502 7.50 24.60 9.37
N SER A 503 8.21 25.47 10.10
CA SER A 503 8.15 25.50 11.58
C SER A 503 7.22 26.55 12.20
N HIS A 504 6.42 27.29 11.42
CA HIS A 504 5.50 28.36 11.87
C HIS A 504 6.15 29.50 12.68
N LYS A 505 7.48 29.68 12.59
CA LYS A 505 8.23 30.64 13.41
C LYS A 505 8.30 32.02 12.75
N GLU A 506 7.76 33.03 13.43
CA GLU A 506 7.75 34.42 12.97
C GLU A 506 9.16 35.03 12.84
N THR A 507 9.31 35.86 11.81
CA THR A 507 10.49 36.67 11.53
C THR A 507 10.06 38.11 11.37
N ALA A 508 10.32 38.94 12.39
CA ALA A 508 10.03 40.37 12.34
C ALA A 508 10.91 41.07 11.28
N ALA A 509 10.34 42.04 10.57
CA ALA A 509 11.08 42.85 9.58
C ALA A 509 12.31 43.51 10.21
N GLY A 510 13.39 43.63 9.42
CA GLY A 510 14.70 44.11 9.88
C GLY A 510 15.54 43.06 10.62
N LYS A 511 14.98 41.87 10.97
CA LYS A 511 15.74 40.75 11.53
C LYS A 511 16.51 39.97 10.46
N VAL A 512 15.98 39.92 9.25
CA VAL A 512 16.57 39.29 8.06
C VAL A 512 16.40 40.28 6.92
N LEU A 513 17.38 41.17 6.83
CA LEU A 513 17.42 42.34 5.95
C LEU A 513 18.84 42.45 5.38
N ASN A 514 18.99 42.57 4.06
CA ASN A 514 20.28 42.73 3.38
C ASN A 514 21.27 41.62 3.78
N GLN A 515 20.84 40.35 3.69
CA GLN A 515 21.61 39.17 4.10
C GLN A 515 22.25 38.45 2.89
N SER A 516 22.31 37.11 2.89
CA SER A 516 22.77 36.34 1.72
C SER A 516 21.58 36.10 0.78
N PRO A 517 21.62 36.54 -0.49
CA PRO A 517 20.48 36.40 -1.41
C PRO A 517 19.99 34.96 -1.53
N TRP A 518 18.67 34.78 -1.50
CA TRP A 518 17.97 33.51 -1.76
C TRP A 518 17.15 33.64 -3.04
N ASN A 519 17.84 33.95 -4.13
CA ASN A 519 17.24 34.21 -5.44
C ASN A 519 16.60 32.96 -6.06
N PRO A 520 15.46 33.10 -6.74
CA PRO A 520 14.86 32.01 -7.51
C PRO A 520 15.72 31.64 -8.73
N ASN A 521 15.73 30.33 -9.05
CA ASN A 521 15.98 29.87 -10.40
C ASN A 521 14.69 30.06 -11.23
N VAL A 522 14.79 30.71 -12.39
CA VAL A 522 13.62 31.03 -13.22
C VAL A 522 13.44 30.00 -14.32
N LEU A 523 12.38 29.19 -14.22
CA LEU A 523 12.03 28.20 -15.23
C LEU A 523 11.14 28.79 -16.33
N GLN A 524 10.31 29.78 -16.00
CA GLN A 524 9.48 30.52 -16.93
C GLN A 524 9.24 31.96 -16.42
N GLY A 525 9.33 32.95 -17.31
CA GLY A 525 9.12 34.37 -16.97
C GLY A 525 10.35 35.23 -17.23
N LYS A 526 10.59 36.21 -16.36
CA LYS A 526 11.79 37.04 -16.30
C LYS A 526 12.50 36.84 -14.96
N SER A 527 13.75 37.26 -14.85
CA SER A 527 14.45 37.33 -13.56
C SER A 527 13.92 38.47 -12.68
N PRO A 528 13.98 38.35 -11.34
CA PRO A 528 13.78 39.48 -10.42
C PRO A 528 14.73 40.64 -10.71
N ILE A 529 14.35 41.85 -10.29
CA ILE A 529 15.14 43.07 -10.53
C ILE A 529 16.13 43.35 -9.40
N ALA A 530 15.81 42.92 -8.17
CA ALA A 530 16.65 43.06 -6.98
C ALA A 530 16.92 41.69 -6.32
N ASP A 531 18.01 41.62 -5.56
CA ASP A 531 18.42 40.41 -4.83
C ASP A 531 17.43 40.10 -3.69
N GLN A 532 16.93 38.87 -3.65
CA GLN A 532 15.93 38.40 -2.70
C GLN A 532 16.62 37.97 -1.39
N ASP A 533 17.23 38.93 -0.71
CA ASP A 533 18.07 38.72 0.47
C ASP A 533 17.38 39.04 1.80
N SER A 534 16.16 39.57 1.75
CA SER A 534 15.40 40.07 2.87
C SER A 534 14.11 39.26 3.05
N PHE A 535 13.74 38.94 4.29
CA PHE A 535 12.58 38.10 4.58
C PHE A 535 11.85 38.51 5.87
N THR A 536 10.52 38.56 5.82
CA THR A 536 9.67 38.79 6.99
C THR A 536 8.43 37.92 6.96
N TYR A 537 8.04 37.41 8.13
CA TYR A 537 6.78 36.70 8.36
C TYR A 537 6.22 37.17 9.72
N ARG A 538 5.21 38.04 9.69
CA ARG A 538 4.75 38.82 10.85
C ARG A 538 3.29 39.28 10.76
N GLY A 539 2.68 39.59 11.90
CA GLY A 539 1.37 40.25 11.98
C GLY A 539 1.43 41.73 11.59
N THR A 540 0.60 42.14 10.62
CA THR A 540 0.45 43.54 10.16
C THR A 540 -0.91 43.75 9.47
N ASN A 541 -1.49 44.95 9.56
CA ASN A 541 -2.77 45.29 8.90
C ASN A 541 -3.94 44.29 9.14
N GLY A 542 -3.91 43.53 10.25
CA GLY A 542 -4.90 42.49 10.60
C GLY A 542 -4.72 41.14 9.89
N VAL A 543 -3.54 40.86 9.32
CA VAL A 543 -3.16 39.60 8.65
C VAL A 543 -1.74 39.23 9.10
N LYS A 544 -1.45 37.96 9.36
CA LYS A 544 -0.06 37.50 9.45
C LYS A 544 0.42 37.17 8.05
N SER A 545 1.35 37.98 7.55
CA SER A 545 1.74 38.04 6.13
C SER A 545 3.21 37.66 5.96
N LEU A 546 3.56 37.12 4.79
CA LEU A 546 4.91 36.69 4.42
C LEU A 546 5.41 37.52 3.22
N LEU A 547 6.68 37.91 3.27
CA LEU A 547 7.37 38.63 2.19
C LEU A 547 8.81 38.11 2.05
N LEU A 548 9.22 37.87 0.80
CA LEU A 548 10.59 37.65 0.33
C LEU A 548 10.90 38.71 -0.74
N ASP A 549 11.93 39.53 -0.48
CA ASP A 549 12.19 40.79 -1.17
C ASP A 549 13.64 41.30 -0.92
N ASP A 550 13.92 42.59 -1.20
CA ASP A 550 15.23 43.23 -1.03
C ASP A 550 15.36 44.22 0.17
N ASP A 551 14.28 44.71 0.80
CA ASP A 551 14.37 45.67 1.93
C ASP A 551 13.33 45.53 3.08
N ASN A 552 12.54 44.46 3.07
CA ASN A 552 11.28 44.24 3.80
C ASN A 552 10.14 45.23 3.48
N CYS A 553 10.02 45.68 2.23
CA CYS A 553 8.91 46.49 1.72
C CYS A 553 8.15 45.83 0.56
N ASP A 554 6.97 46.34 0.24
CA ASP A 554 6.03 45.72 -0.71
C ASP A 554 6.39 46.00 -2.20
N CYS A 555 7.67 45.92 -2.55
CA CYS A 555 8.21 46.31 -3.86
C CYS A 555 9.29 45.30 -4.29
N LEU A 556 9.40 45.03 -5.60
CA LEU A 556 10.39 44.11 -6.22
C LEU A 556 10.42 42.68 -5.61
N SER A 557 9.34 42.29 -4.93
CA SER A 557 9.20 40.99 -4.26
C SER A 557 9.15 39.83 -5.25
N THR A 558 9.43 38.62 -4.75
CA THR A 558 9.18 37.37 -5.49
C THR A 558 8.23 36.41 -4.80
N ILE A 559 8.00 36.56 -3.50
CA ILE A 559 6.92 35.88 -2.77
C ILE A 559 6.31 36.87 -1.77
N GLN A 560 5.11 37.37 -2.04
CA GLN A 560 4.33 38.18 -1.11
C GLN A 560 2.94 37.56 -0.91
N LEU A 561 2.64 37.17 0.34
CA LEU A 561 1.42 36.47 0.73
C LEU A 561 0.71 37.26 1.83
N GLY A 562 -0.54 37.66 1.60
CA GLY A 562 -1.39 38.29 2.61
C GLY A 562 -1.60 39.78 2.39
N ALA A 563 -1.39 40.58 3.43
CA ALA A 563 -1.52 42.03 3.38
C ALA A 563 -0.16 42.73 3.15
N THR A 564 -0.20 43.96 2.63
CA THR A 564 0.95 44.89 2.64
C THR A 564 1.64 44.93 4.01
N VAL A 565 2.97 44.81 4.01
CA VAL A 565 3.80 44.79 5.23
C VAL A 565 4.60 46.08 5.43
N CYS A 566 4.62 46.99 4.48
CA CYS A 566 5.38 48.24 4.51
C CYS A 566 4.55 49.42 5.06
N SER A 567 5.22 50.50 5.50
CA SER A 567 4.59 51.54 6.32
C SER A 567 4.02 52.74 5.55
N ASN A 568 2.79 53.13 5.88
CA ASN A 568 2.15 54.46 5.68
C ASN A 568 2.03 55.05 4.25
N GLN A 569 2.80 54.58 3.26
CA GLN A 569 2.79 55.11 1.89
C GLN A 569 1.86 54.33 0.95
N PHE A 570 1.45 53.13 1.37
CA PHE A 570 0.65 52.18 0.62
C PHE A 570 -0.70 51.95 1.31
N ASP A 571 -1.71 51.47 0.56
CA ASP A 571 -3.07 51.26 1.09
C ASP A 571 -3.08 50.07 2.07
N PRO A 572 -3.36 50.28 3.38
CA PRO A 572 -3.37 49.20 4.38
C PRO A 572 -4.49 48.17 4.15
N ASN A 573 -5.38 48.40 3.18
CA ASN A 573 -6.40 47.43 2.75
C ASN A 573 -5.90 46.48 1.64
N GLY A 574 -4.70 46.70 1.07
CA GLY A 574 -4.10 45.82 0.06
C GLY A 574 -3.88 44.41 0.59
N ARG A 575 -4.56 43.43 -0.01
CA ARG A 575 -4.66 42.03 0.45
C ARG A 575 -4.79 41.06 -0.72
N GLY A 576 -4.03 39.98 -0.71
CA GLY A 576 -4.07 38.92 -1.71
C GLY A 576 -2.70 38.28 -1.87
N VAL A 577 -2.21 38.28 -3.11
CA VAL A 577 -0.83 37.89 -3.47
C VAL A 577 -0.27 38.85 -4.50
N ASP A 578 1.05 38.92 -4.61
CA ASP A 578 1.71 39.52 -5.78
C ASP A 578 1.99 38.45 -6.86
N LEU A 579 2.48 38.90 -8.01
CA LEU A 579 3.07 38.09 -9.06
C LEU A 579 4.52 37.76 -8.73
N LEU A 580 5.08 36.72 -9.34
CA LEU A 580 6.51 36.37 -9.16
C LEU A 580 7.45 37.40 -9.82
N TYR A 581 6.91 38.22 -10.72
CA TYR A 581 7.61 39.31 -11.38
C TYR A 581 6.67 40.51 -11.47
N ASP A 582 6.78 41.44 -10.52
CA ASP A 582 6.23 42.79 -10.65
C ASP A 582 7.34 43.86 -10.73
N PRO A 583 7.61 44.43 -11.92
CA PRO A 583 8.59 45.50 -12.11
C PRO A 583 8.02 46.91 -11.82
N THR A 584 6.77 46.98 -11.37
CA THR A 584 5.99 48.20 -11.13
C THR A 584 5.55 48.37 -9.68
N CYS A 585 5.86 47.40 -8.79
CA CYS A 585 5.54 47.41 -7.37
C CYS A 585 4.06 47.68 -7.08
N SER A 586 3.18 46.84 -7.64
CA SER A 586 1.78 46.77 -7.24
C SER A 586 1.66 46.20 -5.82
N LEU A 587 0.57 46.54 -5.14
CA LEU A 587 0.23 45.94 -3.86
C LEU A 587 -0.43 44.56 -4.04
N PRO A 588 -0.33 43.65 -3.05
CA PRO A 588 -0.87 42.30 -3.17
C PRO A 588 -2.38 42.37 -3.39
N ASN A 589 -2.85 41.66 -4.41
CA ASN A 589 -4.12 41.92 -5.08
C ASN A 589 -4.99 40.66 -5.14
N PRO A 590 -6.30 40.71 -4.85
CA PRO A 590 -7.15 39.51 -4.92
C PRO A 590 -7.31 38.97 -6.35
N HIS A 591 -7.06 39.77 -7.39
CA HIS A 591 -7.10 39.36 -8.79
C HIS A 591 -5.82 38.66 -9.27
N ASN A 592 -4.73 38.75 -8.50
CA ASN A 592 -3.56 37.90 -8.71
C ASN A 592 -3.85 36.51 -8.11
N GLY A 593 -3.17 35.49 -8.64
CA GLY A 593 -3.26 34.13 -8.12
C GLY A 593 -1.87 33.52 -8.11
N LEU A 594 -1.60 32.71 -7.09
CA LEU A 594 -0.29 32.13 -6.82
C LEU A 594 -0.47 30.74 -6.22
N SER A 595 0.41 29.81 -6.58
CA SER A 595 0.44 28.47 -6.00
C SER A 595 1.88 28.05 -5.73
N LEU A 596 2.14 27.58 -4.51
CA LEU A 596 3.42 27.05 -4.08
C LEU A 596 3.34 25.52 -3.98
N PHE A 597 4.35 24.87 -4.54
CA PHE A 597 4.52 23.43 -4.60
C PHE A 597 5.84 23.09 -3.94
N PHE A 598 5.93 21.93 -3.30
CA PHE A 598 7.21 21.33 -2.95
C PHE A 598 7.51 20.20 -3.92
N ARG A 599 8.79 19.95 -4.20
CA ARG A 599 9.20 18.75 -4.92
C ARG A 599 9.07 17.60 -3.95
N VAL A 600 8.28 16.58 -4.27
CA VAL A 600 8.46 15.28 -3.61
C VAL A 600 9.89 14.84 -3.96
N PRO A 601 10.78 14.63 -2.98
CA PRO A 601 12.17 14.33 -3.26
C PRO A 601 12.27 13.14 -4.21
N LYS A 602 12.78 13.38 -5.43
CA LYS A 602 12.88 12.34 -6.47
C LYS A 602 14.08 11.42 -6.24
N GLN A 603 14.87 11.72 -5.21
CA GLN A 603 15.96 10.91 -4.72
C GLN A 603 15.58 10.33 -3.36
N LYS A 604 15.87 9.04 -3.21
CA LYS A 604 16.59 8.52 -2.04
C LYS A 604 16.23 9.18 -0.69
N LEU A 605 15.05 8.82 -0.16
CA LEU A 605 14.93 8.61 1.29
C LEU A 605 15.67 7.29 1.64
N THR A 606 16.96 7.22 1.30
CA THR A 606 17.78 6.05 1.53
C THR A 606 18.31 6.07 2.93
N LEU A 607 17.47 5.47 3.76
CA LEU A 607 17.80 4.83 5.01
C LEU A 607 18.79 3.64 4.81
N GLU A 608 19.50 3.56 3.65
CA GLU A 608 20.83 2.98 3.49
C GLU A 608 21.80 3.50 4.58
N GLY A 609 21.67 4.78 4.98
CA GLY A 609 22.38 5.33 6.14
C GLY A 609 22.02 4.67 7.48
N PHE A 610 20.95 3.86 7.50
CA PHE A 610 20.51 3.00 8.60
C PHE A 610 20.33 1.53 8.14
N GLY A 611 21.03 1.13 7.06
CA GLY A 611 21.22 -0.25 6.62
C GLY A 611 20.10 -0.95 5.85
N GLN A 612 18.87 -0.42 5.80
CA GLN A 612 17.71 -1.15 5.23
C GLN A 612 16.71 -0.26 4.47
N LYS A 613 15.79 -0.91 3.76
CA LYS A 613 14.64 -0.30 3.07
C LYS A 613 13.44 -0.28 4.01
N TRP A 614 12.82 0.89 4.18
CA TRP A 614 11.73 1.10 5.15
C TRP A 614 10.46 1.60 4.48
N THR A 615 9.34 1.32 5.12
CA THR A 615 7.99 1.69 4.68
C THR A 615 7.30 2.44 5.82
N ALA A 616 6.72 3.60 5.55
CA ALA A 616 5.90 4.32 6.53
C ALA A 616 4.59 3.55 6.78
N PHE A 617 4.13 3.50 8.03
CA PHE A 617 2.86 2.85 8.38
C PHE A 617 2.02 3.64 9.38
N TRP A 618 2.58 4.69 9.98
CA TRP A 618 1.90 5.54 10.95
C TRP A 618 2.47 6.96 10.87
N TRP A 619 1.63 8.01 10.92
CA TRP A 619 2.09 9.40 11.04
C TRP A 619 1.04 10.35 11.59
N TRP A 620 1.50 11.37 12.32
CA TRP A 620 0.70 12.47 12.85
C TRP A 620 1.40 13.83 12.59
N PRO A 621 0.71 14.84 12.02
CA PRO A 621 1.30 16.15 11.73
C PRO A 621 1.35 17.05 12.98
N LYS A 622 2.42 17.84 13.08
CA LYS A 622 2.55 18.91 14.08
C LYS A 622 1.46 19.97 13.88
N ASP A 623 0.89 20.39 14.99
CA ASP A 623 -0.27 21.30 15.13
C ASP A 623 -1.59 20.74 14.55
N GLY A 624 -1.67 19.42 14.35
CA GLY A 624 -2.88 18.75 13.85
C GLY A 624 -4.09 18.87 14.78
N ILE A 625 -5.29 18.94 14.19
CA ILE A 625 -6.58 18.88 14.90
C ILE A 625 -7.02 17.42 14.98
N TRP A 626 -7.28 16.90 16.20
CA TRP A 626 -7.68 15.50 16.37
C TRP A 626 -9.00 15.19 15.63
N PRO A 627 -9.07 14.15 14.78
CA PRO A 627 -10.29 13.79 14.08
C PRO A 627 -11.39 13.37 15.07
N LYS A 628 -12.63 13.85 14.86
CA LYS A 628 -13.74 13.59 15.79
C LYS A 628 -14.13 12.13 15.90
N ASP A 629 -13.96 11.39 14.81
CA ASP A 629 -14.47 10.03 14.65
C ASP A 629 -13.38 8.96 14.91
N VAL A 630 -12.10 9.37 15.03
CA VAL A 630 -11.00 8.47 15.41
C VAL A 630 -11.09 8.17 16.90
N THR A 631 -11.33 6.89 17.20
CA THR A 631 -11.39 6.34 18.56
C THR A 631 -10.22 5.39 18.87
N ASP A 632 -9.22 5.28 17.98
CA ASP A 632 -8.12 4.32 18.10
C ASP A 632 -6.88 4.80 17.30
N VAL A 633 -5.70 4.86 17.94
CA VAL A 633 -4.45 5.25 17.26
C VAL A 633 -3.84 4.17 16.36
N LEU A 634 -4.42 2.97 16.33
CA LEU A 634 -4.06 1.84 15.46
C LEU A 634 -5.26 1.32 14.66
N GLU A 635 -6.29 2.15 14.49
CA GLU A 635 -7.54 1.87 13.77
C GLU A 635 -7.32 1.15 12.43
N LYS A 636 -6.48 1.73 11.56
CA LYS A 636 -6.33 1.29 10.16
C LYS A 636 -5.46 0.03 10.06
N PRO A 637 -5.87 -1.01 9.29
CA PRO A 637 -4.96 -2.10 8.93
C PRO A 637 -3.88 -1.58 7.97
N HIS A 638 -2.80 -2.36 7.81
CA HIS A 638 -1.72 -1.99 6.90
C HIS A 638 -2.21 -1.74 5.46
N GLY A 639 -1.66 -0.73 4.78
CA GLY A 639 -2.04 -0.35 3.42
C GLY A 639 -3.37 0.38 3.28
N ALA A 640 -4.17 0.55 4.34
CA ALA A 640 -5.41 1.35 4.31
C ALA A 640 -5.18 2.87 4.41
N CYS A 641 -3.93 3.30 4.66
CA CYS A 641 -3.50 4.69 4.48
C CYS A 641 -2.91 4.88 3.09
N LYS A 642 -3.22 6.00 2.43
CA LYS A 642 -2.56 6.40 1.16
C LYS A 642 -1.40 7.36 1.47
N ASP A 643 -0.36 7.41 0.63
CA ASP A 643 0.78 8.37 0.69
C ASP A 643 0.39 9.87 0.57
N THR A 644 -0.90 10.15 0.63
CA THR A 644 -1.56 11.46 0.56
C THR A 644 -2.44 11.75 1.77
N ASP A 645 -2.62 10.78 2.67
CA ASP A 645 -3.41 10.97 3.90
C ASP A 645 -2.68 11.91 4.86
N ILE A 646 -3.45 12.79 5.51
CA ILE A 646 -2.94 13.87 6.38
C ILE A 646 -2.28 13.29 7.64
N TYR A 647 -2.87 12.21 8.15
CA TYR A 647 -2.40 11.38 9.25
C TYR A 647 -2.68 9.92 8.89
N CYS A 648 -1.94 9.00 9.50
CA CYS A 648 -2.16 7.57 9.39
C CYS A 648 -2.06 6.93 10.77
N PHE A 649 -3.15 6.31 11.21
CA PHE A 649 -3.23 5.53 12.44
C PHE A 649 -3.22 4.04 12.08
N GLY A 650 -2.13 3.64 11.41
CA GLY A 650 -2.00 2.35 10.73
C GLY A 650 -1.20 1.32 11.51
N ARG A 651 -1.42 0.06 11.15
CA ARG A 651 -0.72 -1.12 11.69
C ARG A 651 0.38 -1.65 10.78
N LEU A 652 1.22 -2.52 11.35
CA LEU A 652 2.24 -3.28 10.64
C LEU A 652 1.59 -4.31 9.66
N PRO A 653 2.29 -4.73 8.60
CA PRO A 653 1.79 -5.74 7.67
C PRO A 653 1.51 -7.08 8.35
N THR A 654 0.41 -7.75 8.00
CA THR A 654 0.00 -9.04 8.61
C THR A 654 0.85 -10.24 8.18
N ASP A 655 1.75 -10.03 7.21
CA ASP A 655 2.79 -10.95 6.77
C ASP A 655 4.16 -10.66 7.40
N ALA A 656 4.32 -9.55 8.14
CA ALA A 656 5.54 -9.24 8.87
C ALA A 656 5.82 -10.29 9.98
N LYS A 657 7.05 -10.29 10.49
CA LYS A 657 7.53 -11.27 11.48
C LYS A 657 8.28 -10.56 12.59
N GLU A 658 7.88 -10.81 13.84
CA GLU A 658 8.32 -10.07 15.02
C GLU A 658 9.84 -9.91 15.10
N ASP A 659 10.60 -10.97 15.39
CA ASP A 659 12.06 -10.92 15.54
C ASP A 659 12.84 -10.49 14.27
N ARG A 660 12.15 -10.35 13.12
CA ARG A 660 12.70 -9.89 11.83
C ARG A 660 12.33 -8.45 11.49
N THR A 661 11.51 -7.79 12.30
CA THR A 661 11.04 -6.42 12.04
C THR A 661 11.79 -5.42 12.91
N LYS A 662 12.15 -4.28 12.32
CA LYS A 662 12.69 -3.11 13.01
C LYS A 662 11.69 -1.96 12.93
N LEU A 663 11.67 -1.11 13.96
CA LEU A 663 10.85 0.08 14.08
C LEU A 663 11.75 1.32 14.10
N LEU A 664 11.46 2.30 13.25
CA LEU A 664 12.14 3.59 13.19
C LEU A 664 11.11 4.68 13.45
N ALA A 665 11.40 5.58 14.39
CA ALA A 665 10.55 6.72 14.70
C ALA A 665 11.30 8.04 14.48
N ILE A 666 10.59 9.05 13.99
CA ILE A 666 11.10 10.40 13.73
C ILE A 666 10.10 11.42 14.26
N ASP A 667 10.53 12.37 15.11
CA ASP A 667 9.70 13.48 15.57
C ASP A 667 10.07 14.84 14.95
N THR A 668 9.14 15.80 15.09
CA THR A 668 9.31 17.17 14.58
C THR A 668 10.19 18.08 15.44
N GLU A 669 10.80 17.57 16.52
CA GLU A 669 11.87 18.25 17.25
C GLU A 669 13.27 17.78 16.79
N GLY A 670 13.33 16.74 15.94
CA GLY A 670 14.53 16.29 15.24
C GLY A 670 15.17 15.02 15.80
N ASN A 671 14.50 14.32 16.73
CA ASN A 671 14.98 13.03 17.25
C ASN A 671 14.69 11.90 16.25
N VAL A 672 15.59 10.91 16.17
CA VAL A 672 15.44 9.69 15.36
C VAL A 672 15.88 8.48 16.18
N TYR A 673 14.95 7.57 16.43
CA TYR A 673 15.12 6.38 17.28
C TYR A 673 14.86 5.09 16.50
N LEU A 674 15.59 4.02 16.85
CA LEU A 674 15.53 2.72 16.19
C LEU A 674 15.42 1.57 17.21
N TRP A 675 14.43 0.68 17.03
CA TRP A 675 14.27 -0.57 17.77
C TRP A 675 14.31 -1.79 16.84
N LYS A 676 14.70 -2.96 17.36
CA LYS A 676 14.43 -4.29 16.76
C LYS A 676 13.38 -4.98 17.65
N PHE A 677 12.28 -5.46 17.07
CA PHE A 677 11.29 -6.25 17.81
C PHE A 677 11.89 -7.60 18.25
N SER A 678 11.38 -8.17 19.34
CA SER A 678 11.80 -9.52 19.75
C SER A 678 10.79 -10.20 20.66
N SER A 679 10.38 -11.42 20.28
CA SER A 679 9.50 -12.27 21.07
C SER A 679 10.13 -12.71 22.40
N ALA A 680 11.46 -12.67 22.49
CA ALA A 680 12.23 -12.89 23.72
C ALA A 680 12.33 -11.65 24.64
N ASN A 681 11.60 -10.57 24.35
CA ASN A 681 11.44 -9.41 25.23
C ASN A 681 9.93 -9.11 25.43
N PRO A 682 9.36 -9.30 26.63
CA PRO A 682 7.93 -9.09 26.89
C PRO A 682 7.42 -7.68 26.56
N THR A 683 8.22 -6.63 26.75
CA THR A 683 7.83 -5.25 26.42
C THR A 683 7.84 -5.03 24.90
N ALA A 684 8.87 -5.53 24.21
CA ALA A 684 8.91 -5.51 22.74
C ALA A 684 7.74 -6.30 22.12
N HIS A 685 7.43 -7.46 22.71
CA HIS A 685 6.38 -8.35 22.26
C HIS A 685 4.98 -7.75 22.45
N ALA A 686 4.70 -7.11 23.60
CA ALA A 686 3.42 -6.44 23.78
C ALA A 686 3.25 -5.24 22.84
N VAL A 687 4.33 -4.48 22.57
CA VAL A 687 4.32 -3.41 21.55
C VAL A 687 4.09 -3.99 20.15
N TRP A 688 4.69 -5.14 19.82
CA TRP A 688 4.41 -5.87 18.59
C TRP A 688 2.93 -6.29 18.49
N SER A 689 2.38 -6.95 19.51
CA SER A 689 0.98 -7.40 19.51
C SER A 689 -0.01 -6.25 19.39
N ALA A 690 0.29 -5.06 19.91
CA ALA A 690 -0.49 -3.86 19.65
C ALA A 690 -0.38 -3.41 18.18
N LEU A 691 0.84 -3.23 17.66
CA LEU A 691 1.11 -2.67 16.33
C LEU A 691 0.81 -3.63 15.16
N HIS A 692 0.79 -4.94 15.39
CA HIS A 692 0.55 -5.98 14.39
C HIS A 692 -0.83 -6.65 14.62
N ASP A 693 -1.00 -7.32 15.77
CA ASP A 693 -2.17 -8.14 16.07
C ASP A 693 -3.38 -7.33 16.61
N HIS A 694 -3.20 -6.03 16.85
CA HIS A 694 -4.20 -5.10 17.40
C HIS A 694 -4.66 -5.44 18.84
N GLU A 695 -3.83 -6.17 19.60
CA GLU A 695 -4.14 -6.66 20.96
C GLU A 695 -3.94 -5.58 22.04
N GLU A 696 -4.98 -5.32 22.84
CA GLU A 696 -4.90 -4.39 23.98
C GLU A 696 -3.99 -4.88 25.11
N THR A 697 -3.24 -3.95 25.68
CA THR A 697 -2.35 -4.16 26.82
C THR A 697 -2.74 -3.19 27.96
N PRO A 698 -3.38 -3.68 29.05
CA PRO A 698 -3.73 -2.87 30.21
C PRO A 698 -2.52 -2.57 31.10
N PHE A 699 -2.64 -1.52 31.91
CA PHE A 699 -1.58 -0.86 32.70
C PHE A 699 -0.78 -1.73 33.68
N ASN A 700 -1.19 -2.97 33.92
CA ASN A 700 -0.56 -3.92 34.83
C ASN A 700 -0.11 -5.22 34.16
N LYS A 701 -0.22 -5.34 32.82
CA LYS A 701 0.24 -6.49 32.04
C LYS A 701 1.74 -6.40 31.75
N ILE A 702 2.23 -5.21 31.40
CA ILE A 702 3.65 -4.91 31.16
C ILE A 702 4.00 -3.64 31.92
N GLN A 703 4.62 -3.78 33.09
CA GLN A 703 5.07 -2.67 33.92
C GLN A 703 6.40 -3.07 34.60
N ASN A 704 7.41 -2.20 34.58
CA ASN A 704 8.73 -2.44 35.19
C ASN A 704 9.36 -3.78 34.74
N ASN A 705 9.32 -4.05 33.43
CA ASN A 705 9.64 -5.37 32.86
C ASN A 705 11.07 -5.39 32.25
N LYS A 706 11.29 -6.09 31.13
CA LYS A 706 12.58 -6.15 30.44
C LYS A 706 12.71 -4.99 29.44
N ALA A 707 13.53 -3.99 29.77
CA ALA A 707 13.72 -2.80 28.94
C ALA A 707 13.97 -3.07 27.44
N TRP A 708 13.27 -2.30 26.62
CA TRP A 708 13.32 -2.27 25.16
C TRP A 708 13.70 -0.86 24.69
N ASN A 709 14.89 -0.42 25.12
CA ASN A 709 15.39 0.91 24.84
C ASN A 709 15.76 1.09 23.34
N PRO A 710 15.48 2.25 22.73
CA PRO A 710 15.91 2.55 21.37
C PRO A 710 17.43 2.70 21.24
N LYS A 711 17.97 2.31 20.09
CA LYS A 711 19.23 2.82 19.55
C LYS A 711 19.00 4.25 19.07
N LEU A 712 19.65 5.21 19.73
CA LEU A 712 19.67 6.61 19.29
C LEU A 712 20.41 6.73 17.94
N LEU A 713 19.80 7.42 16.98
CA LEU A 713 20.43 7.74 15.68
C LEU A 713 20.65 9.26 15.51
N LYS A 714 19.75 10.10 16.03
CA LYS A 714 19.80 11.57 16.00
C LYS A 714 19.02 12.11 17.20
N GLY A 715 19.44 13.24 17.78
CA GLY A 715 18.75 13.87 18.93
C GLY A 715 19.33 13.48 20.29
N THR A 716 18.48 13.38 21.32
CA THR A 716 18.87 13.03 22.70
C THR A 716 18.40 11.62 23.06
N ALA A 717 19.12 10.91 23.94
CA ALA A 717 18.69 9.59 24.42
C ALA A 717 17.55 9.69 25.45
N PRO A 718 16.72 8.64 25.62
CA PRO A 718 15.71 8.58 26.68
C PRO A 718 16.31 8.73 28.09
N LYS A 719 15.56 9.34 29.00
CA LYS A 719 15.99 9.53 30.40
C LYS A 719 15.80 8.29 31.28
N ALA A 720 14.85 7.43 30.94
CA ALA A 720 14.45 6.26 31.73
C ALA A 720 14.36 5.00 30.85
N SER A 721 14.34 3.83 31.50
CA SER A 721 14.15 2.54 30.84
C SER A 721 12.78 2.48 30.16
N GLN A 722 12.72 2.00 28.93
CA GLN A 722 11.48 1.78 28.20
C GLN A 722 11.04 0.33 28.44
N ASP A 723 10.52 0.05 29.63
CA ASP A 723 10.21 -1.30 30.12
C ASP A 723 8.74 -1.51 30.54
N SER A 724 7.95 -0.43 30.55
CA SER A 724 6.50 -0.42 30.77
C SER A 724 5.78 -0.11 29.45
N PHE A 725 4.60 -0.72 29.23
CA PHE A 725 3.82 -0.51 28.01
C PHE A 725 2.31 -0.62 28.24
N MET A 726 1.57 0.30 27.62
CA MET A 726 0.11 0.29 27.49
C MET A 726 -0.36 0.50 26.06
N TYR A 727 -1.41 -0.22 25.69
CA TYR A 727 -2.27 0.14 24.57
C TYR A 727 -3.72 -0.19 24.95
N ARG A 728 -4.52 0.84 25.28
CA ARG A 728 -5.87 0.69 25.86
C ARG A 728 -6.74 1.92 25.64
N ALA A 729 -8.05 1.77 25.77
CA ALA A 729 -8.97 2.92 25.80
C ALA A 729 -8.72 3.85 27.00
N GLN A 730 -8.52 5.15 26.73
CA GLN A 730 -8.48 6.22 27.72
C GLN A 730 -8.98 7.53 27.09
N GLY A 731 -9.76 8.33 27.81
CA GLY A 731 -10.27 9.62 27.29
C GLY A 731 -11.16 9.51 26.04
N GLY A 732 -11.67 8.32 25.69
CA GLY A 732 -12.44 8.08 24.46
C GLY A 732 -11.62 7.58 23.26
N VAL A 733 -10.30 7.43 23.40
CA VAL A 733 -9.39 6.96 22.33
C VAL A 733 -8.55 5.79 22.84
N LYS A 734 -8.42 4.70 22.07
CA LYS A 734 -7.38 3.69 22.33
C LYS A 734 -6.03 4.32 22.06
N SER A 735 -5.27 4.52 23.13
CA SER A 735 -4.04 5.29 23.16
C SER A 735 -2.87 4.37 23.49
N PHE A 736 -1.68 4.74 23.07
CA PHE A 736 -0.46 3.93 23.12
C PHE A 736 0.59 4.68 23.95
N LEU A 737 1.27 3.99 24.87
CA LEU A 737 2.33 4.55 25.71
C LEU A 737 3.43 3.51 25.97
N LEU A 738 4.67 3.86 25.63
CA LEU A 738 5.92 3.17 26.00
C LEU A 738 6.75 4.10 26.89
N ASP A 739 6.99 3.67 28.14
CA ASP A 739 7.59 4.46 29.23
C ASP A 739 8.29 3.57 30.28
N ASP A 740 8.57 4.10 31.48
CA ASP A 740 9.18 3.39 32.61
C ASP A 740 8.19 2.89 33.67
N ASP A 741 7.04 3.53 33.91
CA ASP A 741 6.09 3.11 34.98
C ASP A 741 4.59 3.00 34.61
N ASN A 742 4.22 3.07 33.33
CA ASN A 742 2.83 3.18 32.84
C ASN A 742 2.11 4.48 33.27
N CYS A 743 2.82 5.60 33.21
CA CYS A 743 2.30 6.97 33.30
C CYS A 743 3.09 7.93 32.40
N ASP A 744 2.40 8.85 31.70
CA ASP A 744 3.02 9.84 30.80
C ASP A 744 4.08 10.76 31.48
N CYS A 745 5.29 10.24 31.62
CA CYS A 745 6.50 10.99 31.88
C CYS A 745 7.71 10.19 31.40
N LEU A 746 8.74 10.87 30.86
CA LEU A 746 9.97 10.24 30.35
C LEU A 746 9.73 9.17 29.26
N SER A 747 8.54 9.20 28.64
CA SER A 747 8.13 8.30 27.58
C SER A 747 8.97 8.46 26.31
N THR A 748 8.91 7.46 25.43
CA THR A 748 9.53 7.54 24.09
C THR A 748 8.56 7.36 22.95
N LEU A 749 7.37 6.80 23.20
CA LEU A 749 6.26 6.74 22.25
C LEU A 749 4.95 6.89 23.03
N SER A 750 4.40 8.11 23.11
CA SER A 750 3.06 8.37 23.63
C SER A 750 2.17 8.96 22.52
N MET A 751 1.05 8.31 22.23
CA MET A 751 0.17 8.61 21.08
C MET A 751 -1.31 8.46 21.45
N GLY A 752 -2.14 9.45 21.12
CA GLY A 752 -3.58 9.46 21.42
C GLY A 752 -3.93 10.42 22.55
N HIS A 753 -4.71 9.97 23.52
CA HIS A 753 -4.93 10.65 24.81
C HIS A 753 -3.89 10.20 25.83
N GLY A 754 -3.62 11.04 26.84
CA GLY A 754 -2.70 10.67 27.91
C GLY A 754 -3.21 9.56 28.84
N MET A 755 -2.29 8.78 29.41
CA MET A 755 -2.54 7.63 30.28
C MET A 755 -1.65 7.67 31.53
N CYS A 756 -2.19 7.21 32.66
CA CYS A 756 -1.43 6.95 33.88
C CYS A 756 -2.15 5.95 34.78
N SER A 757 -1.51 4.83 35.10
CA SER A 757 -2.14 3.67 35.76
C SER A 757 -3.44 3.27 35.04
N ASP A 758 -4.55 3.05 35.74
CA ASP A 758 -5.86 2.75 35.16
C ASP A 758 -6.58 3.98 34.54
N GLY A 759 -6.07 5.19 34.78
CA GLY A 759 -6.69 6.46 34.38
C GLY A 759 -5.75 7.41 33.64
N PHE A 760 -5.67 8.65 34.15
CA PHE A 760 -4.92 9.78 33.58
C PHE A 760 -4.50 10.75 34.70
N SER A 761 -3.30 11.33 34.60
CA SER A 761 -2.78 12.30 35.57
C SER A 761 -2.92 13.73 35.06
N THR A 762 -3.74 14.54 35.74
CA THR A 762 -3.84 15.99 35.50
C THR A 762 -2.57 16.77 35.88
N SER A 763 -1.57 16.10 36.48
CA SER A 763 -0.25 16.68 36.78
C SER A 763 0.64 16.77 35.52
N TYR A 764 0.37 15.95 34.51
CA TYR A 764 1.19 15.81 33.29
C TYR A 764 0.52 16.44 32.04
N GLY A 765 -0.76 16.78 32.14
CA GLY A 765 -1.49 17.47 31.08
C GLY A 765 -2.95 17.80 31.43
N PRO A 766 -3.65 18.55 30.57
CA PRO A 766 -5.08 18.78 30.69
C PRO A 766 -5.88 17.59 30.12
N VAL A 767 -7.06 17.34 30.70
CA VAL A 767 -8.03 16.33 30.22
C VAL A 767 -8.50 16.71 28.81
N ASN A 768 -8.76 15.71 27.96
CA ASN A 768 -9.19 15.86 26.56
C ASN A 768 -8.15 16.54 25.64
N ARG A 769 -6.84 16.42 25.96
CA ARG A 769 -5.76 16.74 25.01
C ARG A 769 -5.33 15.48 24.27
N TYR A 770 -5.27 15.57 22.95
CA TYR A 770 -4.89 14.47 22.06
C TYR A 770 -3.74 14.89 21.14
N GLY A 771 -3.00 13.92 20.59
CA GLY A 771 -1.90 14.13 19.65
C GLY A 771 -0.79 13.10 19.86
N VAL A 772 0.44 13.56 19.96
CA VAL A 772 1.62 12.75 20.32
C VAL A 772 2.54 13.49 21.30
N ASP A 773 3.45 12.78 21.95
CA ASP A 773 4.66 13.39 22.54
C ASP A 773 5.85 13.34 21.57
N ALA A 774 6.93 14.04 21.89
CA ALA A 774 8.23 13.88 21.27
C ALA A 774 8.91 12.59 21.77
N LEU A 775 9.85 12.05 21.00
CA LEU A 775 10.60 10.85 21.36
C LEU A 775 11.49 11.05 22.60
N TYR A 776 11.79 12.30 22.94
CA TYR A 776 12.50 12.72 24.13
C TYR A 776 11.60 13.62 24.99
N ASP A 777 10.81 13.02 25.89
CA ASP A 777 10.21 13.79 26.98
C ASP A 777 11.23 14.09 28.08
N ASN A 778 11.17 15.31 28.60
CA ASN A 778 11.98 15.77 29.71
C ASN A 778 11.19 16.56 30.77
N TYR A 779 9.87 16.73 30.64
CA TYR A 779 9.02 17.55 31.50
C TYR A 779 7.70 16.87 31.96
N CYS A 780 7.54 15.56 31.81
CA CYS A 780 6.28 14.84 32.08
C CYS A 780 5.12 15.37 31.25
N ASN A 781 5.27 15.39 29.92
CA ASN A 781 4.20 15.80 29.04
C ASN A 781 3.32 14.60 28.64
N THR A 782 2.00 14.76 28.67
CA THR A 782 1.11 13.87 27.90
C THR A 782 1.05 14.28 26.41
N PRO A 783 0.50 13.44 25.52
CA PRO A 783 0.29 13.76 24.11
C PRO A 783 -0.37 15.12 23.86
N ARG A 784 0.07 15.80 22.79
CA ARG A 784 -0.32 17.18 22.44
C ARG A 784 -0.30 17.40 20.93
N PRO A 785 -1.08 18.36 20.40
CA PRO A 785 -1.15 18.59 18.96
C PRO A 785 0.14 19.20 18.39
N ASN A 786 0.88 20.02 19.16
CA ASN A 786 2.06 20.76 18.67
C ASN A 786 3.37 19.94 18.60
N VAL A 787 3.25 18.63 18.44
CA VAL A 787 4.33 17.71 18.04
C VAL A 787 3.79 16.82 16.91
N GLY A 788 4.63 16.50 15.94
CA GLY A 788 4.38 15.48 14.94
C GLY A 788 5.35 14.31 15.08
N LEU A 789 4.93 13.14 14.62
CA LEU A 789 5.63 11.87 14.75
C LEU A 789 5.34 11.02 13.50
N ALA A 790 6.35 10.33 12.96
CA ALA A 790 6.20 9.34 11.90
C ALA A 790 6.91 8.03 12.28
N LEU A 791 6.23 6.90 12.07
CA LEU A 791 6.77 5.56 12.28
C LEU A 791 6.91 4.81 10.96
N TYR A 792 8.07 4.17 10.82
CA TYR A 792 8.45 3.35 9.69
C TYR A 792 8.83 1.96 10.20
N PHE A 793 8.53 0.94 9.42
CA PHE A 793 9.03 -0.40 9.67
C PHE A 793 9.97 -0.83 8.55
N SER A 794 10.89 -1.72 8.88
CA SER A 794 11.59 -2.55 7.92
C SER A 794 11.43 -3.99 8.38
N VAL A 795 10.79 -4.83 7.57
CA VAL A 795 11.01 -6.27 7.67
C VAL A 795 12.35 -6.51 7.00
N SER A 796 13.29 -7.17 7.68
CA SER A 796 14.52 -7.61 7.03
C SER A 796 14.12 -8.48 5.85
N GLU A 797 14.47 -8.05 4.62
CA GLU A 797 14.03 -8.74 3.39
C GLU A 797 14.40 -10.23 3.46
N GLU A 798 13.62 -11.09 2.81
CA GLU A 798 13.89 -12.53 2.81
C GLU A 798 15.29 -12.80 2.26
N VAL A 799 16.25 -13.04 3.16
CA VAL A 799 17.55 -13.59 2.80
C VAL A 799 17.31 -15.07 2.49
N VAL A 800 16.71 -15.32 1.32
CA VAL A 800 16.73 -16.60 0.64
C VAL A 800 18.18 -16.81 0.24
N HIS A 801 18.96 -17.38 1.16
CA HIS A 801 20.36 -17.70 0.92
C HIS A 801 20.40 -18.66 -0.26
N SER A 802 20.88 -18.14 -1.40
CA SER A 802 20.65 -18.79 -2.68
C SER A 802 21.42 -20.11 -2.68
N LEU A 803 20.69 -21.22 -2.54
CA LEU A 803 21.27 -22.56 -2.35
C LEU A 803 22.15 -23.00 -3.52
N SER A 804 22.06 -22.31 -4.66
CA SER A 804 23.02 -22.41 -5.75
C SER A 804 23.48 -21.04 -6.26
N SER A 805 24.66 -20.99 -6.87
CA SER A 805 25.14 -19.82 -7.60
C SER A 805 25.69 -20.21 -8.96
N CYS A 806 25.36 -19.39 -9.97
CA CYS A 806 25.82 -19.57 -11.35
C CYS A 806 26.80 -18.47 -11.80
N LYS A 807 27.10 -17.47 -10.95
CA LYS A 807 27.85 -16.25 -11.32
C LYS A 807 29.21 -16.57 -11.97
N HIS A 808 29.91 -17.55 -11.41
CA HIS A 808 31.26 -17.98 -11.83
C HIS A 808 31.24 -19.32 -12.62
N GLY A 809 30.10 -19.64 -13.24
CA GLY A 809 29.88 -20.83 -14.05
C GLY A 809 29.80 -22.14 -13.26
N GLY A 810 29.07 -23.12 -13.82
CA GLY A 810 28.79 -24.39 -13.16
C GLY A 810 27.87 -24.25 -11.93
N ASN A 811 27.51 -25.38 -11.34
CA ASN A 811 26.60 -25.43 -10.19
C ASN A 811 27.39 -25.30 -8.89
N TRP A 812 27.55 -24.09 -8.39
CA TRP A 812 27.98 -23.88 -7.00
C TRP A 812 26.80 -24.15 -6.07
N LEU A 813 27.05 -24.71 -4.88
CA LEU A 813 26.03 -24.98 -3.86
C LEU A 813 26.43 -24.36 -2.53
N ALA A 814 25.52 -23.62 -1.90
CA ALA A 814 25.77 -23.01 -0.59
C ALA A 814 25.81 -24.09 0.50
N PHE A 815 26.80 -24.04 1.40
CA PHE A 815 26.91 -24.96 2.53
C PHE A 815 27.09 -24.27 3.89
N TRP A 816 27.39 -22.96 3.91
CA TRP A 816 27.62 -22.18 5.12
C TRP A 816 27.25 -20.70 4.88
N TRP A 817 26.67 -20.01 5.86
CA TRP A 817 26.50 -18.56 5.80
C TRP A 817 26.30 -17.88 7.17
N TRP A 818 26.50 -16.57 7.18
CA TRP A 818 26.23 -15.64 8.28
C TRP A 818 25.74 -14.30 7.71
N THR A 819 24.64 -13.77 8.24
CA THR A 819 24.04 -12.49 7.79
C THR A 819 24.60 -11.32 8.61
N ALA A 820 24.91 -10.20 7.95
CA ALA A 820 25.36 -8.98 8.64
C ALA A 820 24.28 -8.46 9.62
N ASP A 821 24.70 -7.89 10.74
CA ASP A 821 23.88 -7.46 11.89
C ASP A 821 23.05 -8.60 12.56
N ALA A 822 23.36 -9.87 12.30
CA ALA A 822 22.76 -10.99 13.03
C ALA A 822 23.28 -11.08 14.48
N THR A 823 22.46 -11.61 15.40
CA THR A 823 22.85 -11.86 16.79
C THR A 823 23.48 -13.25 16.90
N TRP A 824 24.63 -13.40 17.57
CA TRP A 824 25.20 -14.74 17.78
C TRP A 824 24.23 -15.62 18.59
N PRO A 825 23.88 -16.83 18.11
CA PRO A 825 22.97 -17.72 18.83
C PRO A 825 23.58 -18.16 20.16
N ALA A 826 22.77 -18.19 21.22
CA ALA A 826 23.25 -18.46 22.58
C ALA A 826 23.62 -19.95 22.81
N ASP A 827 23.27 -20.81 21.86
CA ASP A 827 23.33 -22.26 21.87
C ASP A 827 24.23 -22.86 20.76
N GLU A 828 24.90 -22.01 19.96
CA GLU A 828 25.84 -22.43 18.90
C GLU A 828 27.30 -22.40 19.35
N GLU A 829 27.83 -23.57 19.72
CA GLU A 829 29.22 -23.79 20.18
C GLU A 829 30.21 -24.15 19.04
N ASP A 830 29.77 -24.24 17.78
CA ASP A 830 30.59 -24.77 16.68
C ASP A 830 30.20 -24.19 15.30
N VAL A 831 31.09 -23.44 14.66
CA VAL A 831 30.80 -22.85 13.34
C VAL A 831 30.72 -23.88 12.20
N LEU A 832 30.98 -25.15 12.47
CA LEU A 832 30.76 -26.28 11.55
C LEU A 832 29.85 -27.37 12.16
N ALA A 833 28.98 -27.01 13.11
CA ALA A 833 28.08 -27.93 13.82
C ALA A 833 27.36 -28.93 12.90
N TYR A 834 26.83 -28.48 11.76
CA TYR A 834 25.84 -29.24 10.99
C TYR A 834 26.40 -29.97 9.75
N PRO A 835 25.93 -31.19 9.45
CA PRO A 835 26.16 -31.80 8.15
C PRO A 835 25.46 -31.04 7.02
N PHE A 836 25.96 -31.16 5.78
CA PHE A 836 25.32 -30.59 4.60
C PHE A 836 23.82 -30.91 4.51
N GLY A 837 23.02 -29.94 4.07
CA GLY A 837 21.58 -30.10 3.85
C GLY A 837 20.69 -29.94 5.10
N ASN A 838 21.26 -29.72 6.29
CA ASN A 838 20.48 -29.39 7.50
C ASN A 838 20.10 -27.90 7.59
N CYS A 839 20.77 -27.04 6.83
CA CYS A 839 20.52 -25.60 6.87
C CYS A 839 19.21 -25.20 6.20
N ASN A 840 18.36 -24.50 6.94
CA ASN A 840 17.14 -23.87 6.44
C ASN A 840 17.52 -22.63 5.60
N PRO A 841 17.22 -22.56 4.29
CA PRO A 841 17.60 -21.43 3.43
C PRO A 841 17.02 -20.06 3.82
N TYR A 842 16.09 -20.02 4.77
CA TYR A 842 15.51 -18.81 5.35
C TYR A 842 16.11 -18.43 6.72
N GLY A 843 17.20 -19.07 7.17
CA GLY A 843 17.88 -18.79 8.43
C GLY A 843 18.91 -17.65 8.31
N GLU A 844 19.06 -16.84 9.37
CA GLU A 844 20.06 -15.75 9.41
C GLU A 844 21.52 -16.29 9.36
N TYR A 845 21.73 -17.56 9.69
CA TYR A 845 23.01 -18.26 9.61
C TYR A 845 22.84 -19.73 9.20
N CYS A 846 23.94 -20.38 8.85
CA CYS A 846 24.09 -21.80 8.56
C CYS A 846 25.51 -22.23 8.88
N PHE A 847 25.69 -23.00 9.96
CA PHE A 847 27.00 -23.54 10.38
C PHE A 847 27.21 -24.95 9.82
N GLY A 848 27.09 -25.05 8.49
CA GLY A 848 27.12 -26.31 7.75
C GLY A 848 28.50 -26.71 7.23
N ARG A 849 28.62 -27.99 6.85
CA ARG A 849 29.82 -28.62 6.28
C ARG A 849 29.66 -28.97 4.80
N ILE A 850 30.79 -29.16 4.12
CA ILE A 850 30.86 -29.75 2.78
C ILE A 850 30.31 -31.20 2.86
N PRO A 851 29.48 -31.66 1.91
CA PRO A 851 28.87 -32.99 2.01
C PRO A 851 29.87 -34.13 1.88
N SER A 852 29.62 -35.21 2.63
CA SER A 852 30.46 -36.41 2.77
C SER A 852 30.65 -37.28 1.51
N TRP A 853 30.18 -36.82 0.35
CA TRP A 853 30.39 -37.45 -0.95
C TRP A 853 31.37 -36.67 -1.84
N ALA A 854 31.75 -35.45 -1.43
CA ALA A 854 32.75 -34.64 -2.11
C ALA A 854 34.14 -35.27 -1.97
N ARG A 855 35.10 -34.79 -2.77
CA ARG A 855 36.48 -35.29 -2.77
C ARG A 855 37.43 -34.11 -2.82
N GLU A 856 38.43 -34.14 -1.95
CA GLU A 856 39.39 -33.06 -1.73
C GLU A 856 39.91 -32.45 -3.05
N ASP A 857 40.70 -33.20 -3.82
CA ASP A 857 41.36 -32.68 -5.02
C ASP A 857 40.42 -32.24 -6.17
N SER A 858 39.14 -32.63 -6.14
CA SER A 858 38.13 -32.22 -7.12
C SER A 858 37.13 -31.19 -6.58
N THR A 859 37.29 -30.73 -5.34
CA THR A 859 36.41 -29.72 -4.73
C THR A 859 37.05 -28.34 -4.71
N GLU A 860 36.24 -27.34 -5.01
CA GLU A 860 36.56 -25.91 -4.96
C GLU A 860 35.60 -25.21 -3.99
N MET A 861 36.09 -24.17 -3.32
CA MET A 861 35.33 -23.35 -2.37
C MET A 861 35.31 -21.90 -2.85
N LEU A 862 34.13 -21.27 -2.83
CA LEU A 862 33.91 -19.88 -3.20
C LEU A 862 33.30 -19.15 -2.00
N ALA A 863 33.95 -18.08 -1.53
CA ALA A 863 33.42 -17.20 -0.51
C ALA A 863 32.98 -15.85 -1.09
N ILE A 864 31.92 -15.28 -0.54
CA ILE A 864 31.38 -13.95 -0.87
C ILE A 864 31.05 -13.23 0.43
N ASP A 865 31.58 -12.02 0.64
CA ASP A 865 31.27 -11.20 1.83
C ASP A 865 30.32 -10.02 1.54
N SER A 866 29.75 -9.45 2.61
CA SER A 866 28.85 -8.28 2.55
C SER A 866 29.53 -6.99 2.11
N GLN A 867 30.86 -6.96 2.01
CA GLN A 867 31.64 -5.83 1.48
C GLN A 867 31.87 -5.95 -0.04
N GLY A 868 31.51 -7.08 -0.64
CA GLY A 868 31.62 -7.35 -2.07
C GLY A 868 32.96 -7.92 -2.51
N ASN A 869 33.74 -8.53 -1.61
CA ASN A 869 34.88 -9.36 -2.00
C ASN A 869 34.39 -10.77 -2.38
N GLU A 870 35.04 -11.40 -3.36
CA GLU A 870 34.73 -12.76 -3.81
C GLU A 870 36.01 -13.55 -4.05
N TYR A 871 36.26 -14.57 -3.24
CA TYR A 871 37.49 -15.35 -3.21
C TYR A 871 37.23 -16.82 -3.55
N LEU A 872 38.14 -17.43 -4.30
CA LEU A 872 38.05 -18.81 -4.79
C LEU A 872 39.29 -19.62 -4.38
N TRP A 873 39.08 -20.75 -3.71
CA TRP A 873 40.09 -21.75 -3.40
C TRP A 873 39.80 -23.08 -4.08
N LYS A 874 40.84 -23.89 -4.25
CA LYS A 874 40.75 -25.31 -4.64
C LYS A 874 41.43 -26.14 -3.55
N PHE A 875 40.78 -27.19 -3.05
CA PHE A 875 41.41 -28.11 -2.10
C PHE A 875 42.45 -29.01 -2.80
N ASP A 876 43.49 -29.41 -2.08
CA ASP A 876 44.62 -30.19 -2.58
C ASP A 876 45.32 -30.88 -1.40
N TYR A 877 45.30 -32.21 -1.35
CA TYR A 877 45.89 -32.98 -0.24
C TYR A 877 47.42 -32.87 -0.11
N HIS A 878 48.11 -32.32 -1.13
CA HIS A 878 49.54 -32.02 -1.04
C HIS A 878 49.83 -30.70 -0.33
N ASN A 879 48.87 -29.77 -0.25
CA ASN A 879 49.04 -28.51 0.46
C ASN A 879 48.55 -28.66 1.91
N ALA A 880 49.46 -28.51 2.88
CA ALA A 880 49.15 -28.75 4.29
C ALA A 880 48.06 -27.84 4.89
N VAL A 881 47.86 -26.65 4.31
CA VAL A 881 46.85 -25.67 4.74
C VAL A 881 45.49 -26.01 4.12
N ALA A 882 45.47 -26.27 2.82
CA ALA A 882 44.29 -26.76 2.11
C ALA A 882 43.74 -28.06 2.72
N HIS A 883 44.64 -29.00 3.04
CA HIS A 883 44.28 -30.28 3.66
C HIS A 883 43.73 -30.10 5.08
N ALA A 884 44.30 -29.18 5.88
CA ALA A 884 43.78 -28.88 7.20
C ALA A 884 42.41 -28.18 7.17
N ALA A 885 42.18 -27.32 6.17
CA ALA A 885 40.88 -26.72 5.91
C ALA A 885 39.86 -27.75 5.41
N TRP A 886 40.25 -28.67 4.51
CA TRP A 886 39.39 -29.78 4.08
C TRP A 886 38.96 -30.66 5.27
N LEU A 887 39.92 -31.09 6.08
CA LEU A 887 39.67 -31.89 7.29
C LEU A 887 38.72 -31.20 8.28
N ALA A 888 38.72 -29.87 8.34
CA ALA A 888 37.72 -29.11 9.11
C ALA A 888 36.35 -29.09 8.39
N PHE A 889 36.29 -28.51 7.18
CA PHE A 889 35.04 -28.25 6.44
C PHE A 889 34.29 -29.51 5.98
N HIS A 890 34.96 -30.64 5.82
CA HIS A 890 34.37 -31.93 5.43
C HIS A 890 34.32 -32.90 6.62
N ASP A 891 35.49 -33.26 7.17
CA ASP A 891 35.61 -34.34 8.16
C ASP A 891 35.41 -33.92 9.62
N HIS A 892 35.16 -32.62 9.89
CA HIS A 892 34.90 -32.04 11.22
C HIS A 892 36.08 -32.20 12.21
N VAL A 893 37.30 -32.34 11.70
CA VAL A 893 38.53 -32.59 12.46
C VAL A 893 39.19 -31.27 12.87
N THR A 894 39.46 -31.10 14.16
CA THR A 894 40.12 -29.89 14.69
C THR A 894 41.61 -29.81 14.34
N THR A 895 42.06 -28.58 14.10
CA THR A 895 43.46 -28.21 13.90
C THR A 895 43.86 -27.21 14.98
N PRO A 896 44.56 -27.66 16.05
CA PRO A 896 45.03 -26.80 17.12
C PRO A 896 46.18 -25.87 16.67
N ALA A 897 46.37 -24.79 17.43
CA ALA A 897 47.38 -23.78 17.19
C ALA A 897 48.79 -24.37 16.99
N GLY A 898 49.50 -23.88 15.97
CA GLY A 898 50.88 -24.31 15.67
C GLY A 898 51.02 -25.69 15.02
N LYS A 899 49.92 -26.44 14.80
CA LYS A 899 49.94 -27.69 13.99
C LYS A 899 50.15 -27.39 12.50
N VAL A 900 49.58 -26.29 12.02
CA VAL A 900 49.64 -25.82 10.63
C VAL A 900 49.94 -24.32 10.69
N VAL A 901 51.21 -23.97 10.51
CA VAL A 901 51.71 -22.60 10.72
C VAL A 901 52.93 -22.35 9.84
N ASN A 902 53.03 -21.18 9.20
CA ASN A 902 54.20 -20.76 8.41
C ASN A 902 54.62 -21.83 7.36
N ASN A 903 53.65 -22.41 6.65
CA ASN A 903 53.94 -23.45 5.65
C ASN A 903 54.69 -22.88 4.43
N VAL A 904 55.51 -23.73 3.79
CA VAL A 904 56.28 -23.33 2.60
C VAL A 904 55.34 -22.93 1.45
N ASP A 905 54.30 -23.75 1.24
CA ASP A 905 53.26 -23.57 0.23
C ASP A 905 52.00 -22.99 0.88
N SER A 906 51.65 -21.75 0.52
CA SER A 906 50.43 -21.06 0.96
C SER A 906 49.19 -21.56 0.20
N TRP A 907 48.01 -21.40 0.81
CA TRP A 907 46.71 -21.66 0.19
C TRP A 907 46.01 -20.33 -0.14
N ASP A 908 46.71 -19.48 -0.89
CA ASP A 908 46.23 -18.14 -1.23
C ASP A 908 45.02 -18.18 -2.18
N PRO A 909 43.97 -17.36 -1.95
CA PRO A 909 42.79 -17.32 -2.80
C PRO A 909 43.06 -16.75 -4.20
N VAL A 910 42.40 -17.33 -5.19
CA VAL A 910 42.15 -16.67 -6.47
C VAL A 910 41.07 -15.60 -6.25
N VAL A 911 41.47 -14.34 -6.29
CA VAL A 911 40.54 -13.21 -6.13
C VAL A 911 39.73 -13.01 -7.41
N LEU A 912 38.41 -13.18 -7.32
CA LEU A 912 37.45 -12.94 -8.40
C LEU A 912 36.89 -11.51 -8.33
N GLN A 913 36.73 -10.98 -7.13
CA GLN A 913 36.29 -9.61 -6.84
C GLN A 913 36.94 -9.12 -5.54
N GLY A 914 37.29 -7.84 -5.44
CA GLY A 914 37.97 -7.28 -4.26
C GLY A 914 39.48 -7.04 -4.47
N LYS A 915 40.29 -7.29 -3.44
CA LYS A 915 41.76 -7.09 -3.43
C LYS A 915 42.50 -8.36 -3.07
N THR A 916 43.76 -8.47 -3.50
CA THR A 916 44.69 -9.53 -3.07
C THR A 916 44.99 -9.44 -1.57
N PRO A 917 45.09 -10.57 -0.84
CA PRO A 917 45.48 -10.58 0.58
C PRO A 917 46.81 -9.88 0.84
N VAL A 918 46.94 -9.28 2.03
CA VAL A 918 48.13 -8.49 2.42
C VAL A 918 49.31 -9.38 2.84
N ALA A 919 49.01 -10.59 3.33
CA ALA A 919 49.98 -11.62 3.66
C ALA A 919 49.57 -12.97 3.06
N LYS A 920 50.53 -13.91 3.04
CA LYS A 920 50.28 -15.30 2.68
C LYS A 920 49.22 -15.92 3.59
N GLN A 921 48.49 -16.89 3.04
CA GLN A 921 47.59 -17.74 3.79
C GLN A 921 48.27 -19.11 3.98
N ASP A 922 49.31 -19.15 4.82
CA ASP A 922 50.13 -20.35 5.07
C ASP A 922 49.97 -20.98 6.48
N SER A 923 49.02 -20.44 7.26
CA SER A 923 48.63 -20.87 8.60
C SER A 923 47.11 -21.12 8.67
N PHE A 924 46.68 -22.10 9.47
CA PHE A 924 45.25 -22.43 9.64
C PHE A 924 44.94 -23.05 11.02
N MET A 925 43.81 -22.64 11.60
CA MET A 925 43.21 -23.25 12.79
C MET A 925 41.72 -23.54 12.60
N TYR A 926 41.29 -24.64 13.19
CA TYR A 926 39.89 -24.89 13.54
C TYR A 926 39.84 -25.51 14.93
N ARG A 927 39.49 -24.73 15.95
CA ARG A 927 39.57 -25.13 17.37
C ARG A 927 38.61 -24.31 18.25
N GLU A 928 38.32 -24.84 19.42
CA GLU A 928 37.56 -24.14 20.45
C GLU A 928 38.35 -22.96 21.04
N GLN A 929 37.69 -21.81 21.16
CA GLN A 929 38.15 -20.62 21.86
C GLN A 929 36.91 -19.89 22.42
N HIS A 930 36.94 -19.48 23.71
CA HIS A 930 35.80 -18.84 24.40
C HIS A 930 34.43 -19.57 24.29
N GLY A 931 34.45 -20.91 24.17
CA GLY A 931 33.24 -21.74 24.08
C GLY A 931 32.70 -21.94 22.66
N VAL A 932 33.34 -21.36 21.63
CA VAL A 932 32.96 -21.56 20.22
C VAL A 932 34.14 -22.14 19.44
N LYS A 933 33.94 -23.25 18.75
CA LYS A 933 34.92 -23.74 17.75
C LYS A 933 34.88 -22.82 16.54
N SER A 934 36.00 -22.17 16.30
CA SER A 934 36.17 -21.06 15.37
C SER A 934 37.22 -21.42 14.32
N ILE A 935 37.18 -20.75 13.17
CA ILE A 935 38.11 -20.95 12.04
C ILE A 935 38.94 -19.69 11.84
N LEU A 936 40.26 -19.85 11.65
CA LEU A 936 41.17 -18.79 11.26
C LEU A 936 42.11 -19.28 10.14
N MET A 937 42.34 -18.41 9.15
CA MET A 937 43.29 -18.60 8.06
C MET A 937 44.05 -17.28 7.80
N ASP A 938 45.37 -17.33 7.92
CA ASP A 938 46.27 -16.17 8.02
C ASP A 938 47.76 -16.55 7.73
N ASP A 939 48.70 -15.67 8.11
CA ASP A 939 50.15 -15.92 8.04
C ASP A 939 50.79 -16.52 9.31
N ASP A 940 50.29 -16.26 10.53
CA ASP A 940 50.97 -16.69 11.77
C ASP A 940 50.11 -17.31 12.89
N ASN A 941 48.85 -17.68 12.60
CA ASN A 941 47.84 -18.13 13.57
C ASN A 941 47.48 -17.06 14.63
N CYS A 942 47.32 -15.80 14.20
CA CYS A 942 46.81 -14.67 14.99
C CYS A 942 45.98 -13.71 14.12
N ASP A 943 44.83 -13.26 14.64
CA ASP A 943 43.81 -12.40 13.99
C ASP A 943 44.33 -11.10 13.31
N CYS A 944 45.06 -11.20 12.20
CA CYS A 944 45.42 -10.07 11.35
C CYS A 944 45.78 -10.48 9.92
N LYS A 945 45.38 -9.68 8.92
CA LYS A 945 45.60 -9.97 7.48
C LYS A 945 44.99 -11.32 7.05
N THR A 946 43.95 -11.73 7.76
CA THR A 946 43.22 -12.98 7.53
C THR A 946 42.49 -12.92 6.19
N THR A 947 42.13 -14.09 5.65
CA THR A 947 41.18 -14.18 4.52
C THR A 947 39.97 -15.04 4.81
N LEU A 948 39.95 -15.69 5.99
CA LEU A 948 38.80 -16.39 6.51
C LEU A 948 38.91 -16.47 8.03
N ASN A 949 38.11 -15.65 8.73
CA ASN A 949 38.02 -15.67 10.20
C ASN A 949 36.53 -15.73 10.60
N ILE A 950 36.14 -16.80 11.29
CA ILE A 950 34.74 -17.19 11.52
C ILE A 950 34.56 -17.68 12.95
N GLY A 951 33.59 -17.11 13.67
CA GLY A 951 33.32 -17.42 15.07
C GLY A 951 33.96 -16.40 16.00
N HIS A 952 34.95 -16.84 16.76
CA HIS A 952 35.71 -16.07 17.75
C HIS A 952 37.17 -15.86 17.33
N GLY A 953 37.76 -14.71 17.68
CA GLY A 953 39.14 -14.39 17.34
C GLY A 953 40.18 -15.26 18.07
N MET A 954 41.14 -15.81 17.32
CA MET A 954 42.20 -16.68 17.84
C MET A 954 43.59 -16.08 17.61
N CYS A 955 44.44 -16.17 18.63
CA CYS A 955 45.86 -15.87 18.49
C CYS A 955 46.72 -16.84 19.31
N LEU A 956 47.57 -17.59 18.59
CA LEU A 956 48.26 -18.78 19.07
C LEU A 956 47.28 -19.70 19.83
N ALA A 957 47.63 -20.11 21.05
CA ALA A 957 46.80 -20.96 21.91
C ALA A 957 45.69 -20.20 22.69
N GLY A 958 45.44 -18.92 22.39
CA GLY A 958 44.47 -18.08 23.09
C GLY A 958 43.77 -17.08 22.16
N HIS A 959 43.58 -15.86 22.65
CA HIS A 959 42.99 -14.69 21.97
C HIS A 959 43.81 -13.44 22.33
N SER A 960 43.96 -12.49 21.41
CA SER A 960 44.70 -11.23 21.63
C SER A 960 43.77 -10.04 21.72
N THR A 961 43.71 -9.39 22.89
CA THR A 961 42.96 -8.13 23.08
C THR A 961 43.55 -6.93 22.32
N SER A 962 44.59 -7.14 21.52
CA SER A 962 45.16 -6.13 20.61
C SER A 962 44.40 -6.06 19.28
N TYR A 963 43.64 -7.11 18.94
CA TYR A 963 42.88 -7.22 17.69
C TYR A 963 41.37 -7.09 17.94
N GLY A 964 40.88 -7.45 19.14
CA GLY A 964 39.50 -7.16 19.52
C GLY A 964 39.03 -7.65 20.89
N PRO A 965 37.71 -7.63 21.16
CA PRO A 965 37.15 -8.00 22.46
C PRO A 965 36.94 -9.51 22.60
N ALA A 966 37.30 -10.06 23.76
CA ALA A 966 37.22 -11.51 24.02
C ALA A 966 35.80 -12.11 24.08
N ASN A 967 34.74 -11.30 23.93
CA ASN A 967 33.33 -11.73 23.89
C ASN A 967 32.64 -11.30 22.56
N GLN A 968 33.41 -11.00 21.51
CA GLN A 968 32.88 -10.66 20.19
C GLN A 968 32.87 -11.89 19.29
N PHE A 969 31.76 -12.08 18.54
CA PHE A 969 31.57 -13.20 17.63
C PHE A 969 30.95 -12.72 16.31
N GLY A 970 31.19 -13.44 15.23
CA GLY A 970 30.65 -13.14 13.89
C GLY A 970 31.54 -13.70 12.79
N VAL A 971 31.82 -12.86 11.78
CA VAL A 971 32.85 -13.12 10.75
C VAL A 971 33.68 -11.87 10.51
N ASP A 972 34.87 -12.02 9.94
CA ASP A 972 35.61 -10.90 9.35
C ASP A 972 35.39 -10.81 7.82
N ALA A 973 35.78 -9.69 7.21
CA ALA A 973 35.79 -9.54 5.77
C ALA A 973 36.90 -10.38 5.12
N LEU A 974 36.69 -10.84 3.89
CA LEU A 974 37.69 -11.62 3.15
C LEU A 974 38.96 -10.81 2.86
N TYR A 975 38.84 -9.48 2.81
CA TYR A 975 39.96 -8.55 2.79
C TYR A 975 39.86 -7.59 3.99
N ASP A 976 40.54 -7.90 5.10
CA ASP A 976 40.78 -6.93 6.17
C ASP A 976 42.27 -6.54 6.31
N PRO A 977 42.65 -5.29 6.03
CA PRO A 977 43.98 -4.77 6.31
C PRO A 977 44.13 -4.23 7.74
N GLY A 978 43.08 -4.26 8.57
CA GLY A 978 43.01 -3.56 9.86
C GLY A 978 43.41 -4.36 11.11
N CYS A 979 43.61 -5.67 11.00
CA CYS A 979 43.70 -6.59 12.14
C CYS A 979 42.43 -6.60 13.02
N ASN A 980 41.24 -6.65 12.41
CA ASN A 980 40.00 -6.83 13.13
C ASN A 980 39.75 -8.32 13.45
N VAL A 981 39.10 -8.59 14.59
CA VAL A 981 38.53 -9.92 14.89
C VAL A 981 37.12 -10.06 14.27
N PRO A 982 36.55 -11.29 14.21
CA PRO A 982 35.18 -11.51 13.73
C PRO A 982 34.16 -10.61 14.43
N ARG A 983 33.21 -10.09 13.65
CA ARG A 983 32.30 -9.01 14.07
C ARG A 983 30.89 -9.21 13.49
N PRO A 984 29.82 -8.74 14.16
CA PRO A 984 28.46 -8.93 13.67
C PRO A 984 28.14 -8.11 12.41
N GLU A 985 28.80 -6.98 12.17
CA GLU A 985 28.50 -6.07 11.06
C GLU A 985 28.90 -6.59 9.66
N VAL A 986 29.62 -7.73 9.59
CA VAL A 986 30.00 -8.39 8.33
C VAL A 986 29.14 -9.64 8.14
N GLY A 987 28.72 -9.87 6.90
CA GLY A 987 28.08 -11.11 6.45
C GLY A 987 28.98 -11.87 5.48
N LEU A 988 28.82 -13.19 5.41
CA LEU A 988 29.65 -14.09 4.63
C LEU A 988 28.83 -15.31 4.17
N THR A 989 29.02 -15.76 2.93
CA THR A 989 28.44 -17.01 2.41
C THR A 989 29.54 -17.86 1.78
N LEU A 990 29.59 -19.15 2.11
CA LEU A 990 30.49 -20.13 1.48
C LEU A 990 29.70 -21.11 0.61
N TYR A 991 30.21 -21.27 -0.61
CA TYR A 991 29.76 -22.21 -1.61
C TYR A 991 30.84 -23.25 -1.88
N PHE A 992 30.44 -24.47 -2.24
CA PHE A 992 31.35 -25.48 -2.77
C PHE A 992 30.93 -25.92 -4.18
N ARG A 993 31.87 -26.50 -4.93
CA ARG A 993 31.64 -27.19 -6.19
C ARG A 993 32.58 -28.37 -6.29
N ALA A 994 32.04 -29.58 -6.41
CA ALA A 994 32.80 -30.78 -6.77
C ALA A 994 32.81 -30.99 -8.30
N LYS A 995 33.91 -31.56 -8.80
CA LYS A 995 34.14 -31.95 -10.20
C LYS A 995 34.33 -33.46 -10.35
#